data_AF-A0A6C0DSA7-F1
#
_entry.id   AF-A0A6C0DSA7-F1
#
_cell.length_a   1.000
_cell.length_b   1.000
_cell.length_c   1.000
_cell.angle_alpha   90.00
_cell.angle_beta   90.00
_cell.angle_gamma   90.00
#
_symmetry.space_group_name_H-M   'P 1'
#
loop_
_entity.id
_entity.type
_entity.pdbx_description
1 polymer ?
#
loop_
_entity_poly.entity_id
_entity_poly.type
_entity_poly.pdbx_seq_one_letter_code
_entity_poly.pdbx_strand_id
1 'polypeptide(L)'
;MSYYYVQPTLPTPNNIYTGQCYAFNASGGFRVLQGFNRINERPPDLLSKYDVTDAIQIYFSAATLNAKIGIIKDASNTHTIQAWYDPDTDRLHYDSLKLCSCEFVNGINLNSMVSVGKLSTIYSDFKDCVASYFGDPGGFASLFSGDQEFEVNDSVFDASAFIQIVNSSKFNMSGSFVSDLSGNITVSDINNLLQYVVDGNIFGNRNPAKLDWGIVQGFVGGDLIFIPTGFTITLSLDIQPETYLPVNNIGPSNLNAIRNRLNWTRGNVTRSTTSTLTNITQTTTVPILMILTDNEIVNNNLNFSSNWSKSSVLNTGVAPANWLACSLSTTGQYQSLITASGDIYTTSNYGVSWTNSYNISVSESNSIAISFTGMHQTMSNGHKIWVSNDYGQTWRQTYDGGTSNIFVGISLSGRYQTVVSSGDNLYTSDDYGKTWRVLDENTDLYNSIETFPTGGIAISYNGQYQTIVVENIYISSDFGRNWTNVNGVNNFDERNWEGVAMSSDGMYQTAIENGGEVHISTDYGNTWLFVDDPRMIDKDWAAVAVSATGQYQTVLEQHGGIYSSNDYGKTWKISPESIVTNRNWQAIAISSDAMIQMALDAHGTIYTSTLLKSDTPTRDASGNLILDSNGNEPCFCVYDQSMGVIDVSFVGVRPISNLYVSSTSAAAMVSWNMDTSGNSSFIANLNPPNLDNISNFNIINASSFTIMKLTRATTYTIYVSRKQTDSSGNAIYSDAAMATFTTLM
;
A
#
# COMPACT_ATOMS: atom_id res chain seq x y z
N MET A 1 54.48 6.82 -3.16
CA MET A 1 53.77 6.51 -1.90
C MET A 1 52.59 5.64 -2.28
N SER A 2 52.59 4.37 -1.88
CA SER A 2 51.44 3.47 -2.09
C SER A 2 50.31 3.92 -1.17
N TYR A 3 49.27 4.53 -1.73
CA TYR A 3 48.04 4.79 -1.00
C TYR A 3 47.44 3.43 -0.63
N TYR A 4 47.47 3.09 0.66
CA TYR A 4 46.72 1.95 1.18
C TYR A 4 45.24 2.33 1.11
N TYR A 5 44.55 1.81 0.09
CA TYR A 5 43.10 1.92 -0.03
C TYR A 5 42.47 1.11 1.11
N VAL A 6 41.78 1.81 2.02
CA VAL A 6 40.99 1.18 3.08
C VAL A 6 39.87 0.41 2.40
N GLN A 7 39.82 -0.91 2.60
CA GLN A 7 38.79 -1.76 2.03
C GLN A 7 37.39 -1.30 2.48
N PRO A 8 36.37 -1.37 1.61
CA PRO A 8 35.00 -1.04 1.98
C PRO A 8 34.56 -1.89 3.18
N THR A 9 33.75 -1.32 4.06
CA THR A 9 33.07 -2.09 5.11
C THR A 9 32.08 -3.01 4.41
N LEU A 10 32.45 -4.28 4.26
CA LEU A 10 31.58 -5.29 3.67
C LEU A 10 30.37 -5.50 4.58
N PRO A 11 29.18 -5.74 4.02
CA PRO A 11 28.03 -6.06 4.83
C PRO A 11 28.27 -7.36 5.61
N THR A 12 27.56 -7.50 6.72
CA THR A 12 27.51 -8.76 7.47
C THR A 12 27.02 -9.91 6.58
N PRO A 13 27.20 -11.19 6.97
CA PRO A 13 26.72 -12.34 6.20
C PRO A 13 25.22 -12.32 5.85
N ASN A 14 24.42 -11.50 6.54
CA ASN A 14 23.00 -11.29 6.28
C ASN A 14 22.72 -10.05 5.39
N ASN A 15 23.73 -9.53 4.70
CA ASN A 15 23.67 -8.32 3.85
C ASN A 15 23.34 -7.00 4.58
N ILE A 16 23.44 -6.95 5.91
CA ILE A 16 23.24 -5.73 6.71
C ILE A 16 24.57 -5.01 6.90
N TYR A 17 24.64 -3.71 6.62
CA TYR A 17 25.81 -2.87 6.90
C TYR A 17 25.81 -2.40 8.36
N THR A 18 26.97 -2.38 9.01
CA THR A 18 27.12 -1.88 10.38
C THR A 18 28.41 -1.08 10.54
N GLY A 19 28.41 -0.14 11.49
CA GLY A 19 29.54 0.74 11.78
C GLY A 19 29.79 1.78 10.68
N GLN A 20 31.05 2.20 10.57
CA GLN A 20 31.48 3.32 9.71
C GLN A 20 31.61 2.88 8.24
N CYS A 21 30.74 3.39 7.37
CA CYS A 21 30.76 3.14 5.92
C CYS A 21 30.94 4.45 5.14
N TYR A 22 31.74 4.42 4.07
CA TYR A 22 31.74 5.51 3.10
C TYR A 22 30.38 5.57 2.40
N ALA A 23 29.80 6.76 2.24
CA ALA A 23 28.58 6.95 1.44
C ALA A 23 28.51 8.37 0.86
N PHE A 24 27.79 8.53 -0.26
CA PHE A 24 27.41 9.84 -0.77
C PHE A 24 26.49 10.52 0.22
N ASN A 25 26.78 11.77 0.57
CA ASN A 25 25.94 12.55 1.47
C ASN A 25 24.74 13.11 0.72
N ALA A 26 23.54 12.87 1.24
CA ALA A 26 22.32 13.49 0.73
C ALA A 26 21.69 14.42 1.77
N SER A 27 20.99 15.46 1.33
CA SER A 27 20.18 16.33 2.18
C SER A 27 18.68 16.13 1.88
N GLY A 28 17.79 16.62 2.75
CA GLY A 28 16.34 16.49 2.57
C GLY A 28 15.73 15.40 3.46
N GLY A 29 15.02 14.43 2.90
CA GLY A 29 14.40 13.32 3.64
C GLY A 29 12.89 13.19 3.39
N PHE A 30 12.31 12.14 3.95
CA PHE A 30 10.89 11.81 3.85
C PHE A 30 10.20 11.83 5.21
N ARG A 31 8.91 12.21 5.26
CA ARG A 31 8.15 12.27 6.50
C ARG A 31 6.64 12.10 6.31
N VAL A 32 5.98 11.74 7.41
CA VAL A 32 4.53 11.71 7.61
C VAL A 32 4.14 12.99 8.42
N LEU A 33 3.58 14.01 7.72
CA LEU A 33 3.19 15.41 8.07
C LEU A 33 4.29 16.46 8.50
N GLN A 34 4.08 17.78 8.21
CA GLN A 34 5.10 18.74 7.66
C GLN A 34 5.36 20.12 8.34
N GLY A 35 6.60 20.67 8.16
CA GLY A 35 7.00 22.12 8.17
C GLY A 35 8.44 22.40 7.63
N PHE A 36 8.73 23.61 7.10
CA PHE A 36 9.82 24.00 6.13
C PHE A 36 11.32 23.82 6.49
N ASN A 37 12.19 23.79 5.45
CA ASN A 37 13.66 23.59 5.50
C ASN A 37 14.49 24.80 5.99
N ARG A 38 15.56 24.52 6.76
CA ARG A 38 16.81 25.31 6.71
C ARG A 38 17.74 24.67 5.67
N ILE A 39 18.15 25.45 4.68
CA ILE A 39 19.24 25.10 3.76
C ILE A 39 20.55 25.37 4.50
N ASN A 40 21.38 24.34 4.71
CA ASN A 40 22.77 24.54 5.05
C ASN A 40 23.59 24.37 3.77
N GLU A 41 24.13 25.47 3.25
CA GLU A 41 25.28 25.40 2.36
C GLU A 41 26.46 24.86 3.18
N ARG A 42 26.99 23.71 2.78
CA ARG A 42 28.30 23.25 3.24
C ARG A 42 29.16 23.00 2.00
N PRO A 43 30.37 23.58 1.91
CA PRO A 43 31.28 23.30 0.81
C PRO A 43 31.67 21.81 0.80
N PRO A 44 31.99 21.24 -0.37
CA PRO A 44 32.23 19.81 -0.53
C PRO A 44 33.54 19.43 0.15
N ASP A 45 33.43 18.60 1.18
CA ASP A 45 34.54 17.75 1.61
C ASP A 45 34.26 16.34 1.10
N LEU A 46 35.34 15.64 0.75
CA LEU A 46 35.47 14.22 0.39
C LEU A 46 34.38 13.30 0.99
N LEU A 47 34.09 12.20 0.28
CA LEU A 47 33.17 11.15 0.72
C LEU A 47 33.38 10.81 2.21
N SER A 48 32.34 11.02 3.01
CA SER A 48 32.40 10.89 4.47
C SER A 48 32.05 9.47 4.92
N LYS A 49 32.59 9.08 6.09
CA LYS A 49 32.14 7.87 6.77
C LYS A 49 30.96 8.19 7.68
N TYR A 50 29.93 7.36 7.59
CA TYR A 50 28.73 7.45 8.41
C TYR A 50 28.56 6.16 9.20
N ASP A 51 28.08 6.28 10.43
CA ASP A 51 27.58 5.12 11.16
C ASP A 51 26.20 4.75 10.61
N VAL A 52 26.11 3.61 9.93
CA VAL A 52 24.87 3.16 9.27
C VAL A 52 24.09 2.13 10.09
N THR A 53 24.56 1.81 11.30
CA THR A 53 24.03 0.72 12.13
C THR A 53 22.54 0.88 12.44
N ASP A 54 22.13 2.09 12.80
CA ASP A 54 20.76 2.40 13.19
C ASP A 54 19.89 2.87 12.00
N ALA A 55 20.44 2.92 10.79
CA ALA A 55 19.75 3.42 9.60
C ALA A 55 18.74 2.40 9.05
N ILE A 56 17.70 2.91 8.39
CA ILE A 56 16.86 2.12 7.50
C ILE A 56 17.72 1.78 6.28
N GLN A 57 17.85 0.50 5.95
CA GLN A 57 18.67 0.03 4.84
C GLN A 57 17.78 -0.54 3.75
N ILE A 58 17.93 -0.02 2.54
CA ILE A 58 17.11 -0.39 1.39
C ILE A 58 17.95 -0.55 0.14
N TYR A 59 17.60 -1.51 -0.70
CA TYR A 59 18.06 -1.54 -2.08
C TYR A 59 17.30 -0.51 -2.90
N PHE A 60 18.00 0.15 -3.82
CA PHE A 60 17.39 1.09 -4.77
C PHE A 60 18.08 1.01 -6.13
N SER A 61 17.32 1.17 -7.21
CA SER A 61 17.86 1.01 -8.57
C SER A 61 18.87 2.11 -8.92
N ALA A 62 20.08 1.72 -9.31
CA ALA A 62 21.08 2.66 -9.81
C ALA A 62 20.62 3.32 -11.13
N ALA A 63 19.87 2.61 -11.98
CA ALA A 63 19.33 3.15 -13.23
C ALA A 63 18.39 4.33 -12.96
N THR A 64 17.51 4.20 -11.97
CA THR A 64 16.56 5.25 -11.58
C THR A 64 17.28 6.54 -11.19
N LEU A 65 18.39 6.44 -10.46
CA LEU A 65 19.19 7.62 -10.07
C LEU A 65 20.03 8.15 -11.23
N ASN A 66 20.59 7.27 -12.06
CA ASN A 66 21.36 7.65 -13.24
C ASN A 66 20.52 8.46 -14.24
N ALA A 67 19.26 8.08 -14.45
CA ALA A 67 18.35 8.81 -15.34
C ALA A 67 18.18 10.28 -14.90
N LYS A 68 18.19 10.56 -13.59
CA LYS A 68 18.06 11.91 -13.03
C LYS A 68 19.28 12.79 -13.27
N ILE A 69 20.46 12.19 -13.46
CA ILE A 69 21.70 12.91 -13.76
C ILE A 69 22.05 12.85 -15.26
N GLY A 70 21.06 12.49 -16.10
CA GLY A 70 21.23 12.43 -17.54
C GLY A 70 22.10 11.26 -18.02
N ILE A 71 22.01 10.11 -17.36
CA ILE A 71 22.65 8.86 -17.80
C ILE A 71 21.57 7.81 -18.01
N ILE A 72 21.45 7.29 -19.23
CA ILE A 72 20.53 6.20 -19.58
C ILE A 72 21.34 4.91 -19.67
N LYS A 73 20.91 3.92 -18.90
CA LYS A 73 21.51 2.59 -18.83
C LYS A 73 20.79 1.59 -19.73
N ASP A 74 21.48 0.50 -20.07
CA ASP A 74 20.88 -0.64 -20.73
C ASP A 74 19.98 -1.44 -19.79
N ALA A 75 19.21 -2.39 -20.35
CA ALA A 75 18.27 -3.20 -19.56
C ALA A 75 18.96 -4.08 -18.49
N SER A 76 20.27 -4.31 -18.62
CA SER A 76 21.07 -5.01 -17.60
C SER A 76 21.59 -4.08 -16.51
N ASN A 77 21.40 -2.76 -16.66
CA ASN A 77 21.92 -1.68 -15.83
C ASN A 77 23.47 -1.66 -15.68
N THR A 78 24.20 -2.39 -16.52
CA THR A 78 25.66 -2.48 -16.42
C THR A 78 26.38 -1.59 -17.43
N HIS A 79 25.71 -1.16 -18.51
CA HIS A 79 26.30 -0.34 -19.57
C HIS A 79 25.53 0.96 -19.78
N THR A 80 26.25 2.05 -20.06
CA THR A 80 25.66 3.33 -20.43
C THR A 80 25.33 3.33 -21.93
N ILE A 81 24.06 3.58 -22.26
CA ILE A 81 23.59 3.77 -23.65
C ILE A 81 23.80 5.22 -24.07
N GLN A 82 23.48 6.16 -23.19
CA GLN A 82 23.52 7.59 -23.48
C GLN A 82 23.85 8.37 -22.20
N ALA A 83 24.67 9.42 -22.33
CA ALA A 83 24.94 10.37 -21.26
C ALA A 83 24.92 11.81 -21.80
N TRP A 84 24.32 12.74 -21.06
CA TRP A 84 24.40 14.18 -21.33
C TRP A 84 25.63 14.75 -20.62
N TYR A 85 26.73 14.86 -21.37
CA TYR A 85 28.08 15.03 -20.87
C TYR A 85 28.91 15.90 -21.84
N ASP A 86 29.74 16.77 -21.28
CA ASP A 86 30.71 17.59 -22.01
C ASP A 86 32.10 16.89 -22.00
N PRO A 87 32.58 16.42 -23.16
CA PRO A 87 33.86 15.73 -23.27
C PRO A 87 35.07 16.64 -23.12
N ASP A 88 34.94 17.95 -23.31
CA ASP A 88 36.06 18.89 -23.19
C ASP A 88 36.37 19.21 -21.72
N THR A 89 35.33 19.21 -20.88
CA THR A 89 35.46 19.49 -19.45
C THR A 89 35.39 18.25 -18.56
N ASP A 90 35.07 17.10 -19.14
CA ASP A 90 34.83 15.83 -18.44
C ASP A 90 33.76 15.98 -17.35
N ARG A 91 32.59 16.54 -17.71
CA ARG A 91 31.48 16.80 -16.78
C ARG A 91 30.11 16.44 -17.35
N LEU A 92 29.27 15.83 -16.52
CA LEU A 92 27.83 15.71 -16.75
C LEU A 92 27.17 17.08 -16.71
N HIS A 93 26.18 17.29 -17.59
CA HIS A 93 25.38 18.52 -17.61
C HIS A 93 24.57 18.73 -16.32
N TYR A 94 24.23 17.64 -15.62
CA TYR A 94 23.46 17.67 -14.38
C TYR A 94 24.37 17.38 -13.19
N ASP A 95 24.58 18.38 -12.33
CA ASP A 95 25.49 18.29 -11.17
C ASP A 95 24.75 18.03 -9.84
N SER A 96 23.46 17.73 -9.92
CA SER A 96 22.62 17.44 -8.75
C SER A 96 21.57 16.39 -9.08
N LEU A 97 21.36 15.46 -8.16
CA LEU A 97 20.31 14.46 -8.16
C LEU A 97 19.21 14.89 -7.19
N LYS A 98 17.94 14.90 -7.63
CA LYS A 98 16.78 15.10 -6.77
C LYS A 98 15.77 13.96 -6.95
N LEU A 99 15.34 13.36 -5.83
CA LEU A 99 14.39 12.26 -5.76
C LEU A 99 13.17 12.66 -4.92
N CYS A 100 11.96 12.62 -5.47
CA CYS A 100 10.73 12.90 -4.70
C CYS A 100 10.28 11.69 -3.86
N SER A 101 9.37 11.91 -2.90
CA SER A 101 8.73 10.81 -2.16
C SER A 101 7.99 9.84 -3.07
N CYS A 102 7.36 10.34 -4.14
CA CYS A 102 6.75 9.54 -5.18
C CYS A 102 7.70 8.53 -5.85
N GLU A 103 8.87 8.99 -6.27
CA GLU A 103 9.88 8.16 -6.94
C GLU A 103 10.53 7.18 -5.97
N PHE A 104 10.65 7.59 -4.70
CA PHE A 104 11.11 6.71 -3.64
C PHE A 104 10.14 5.54 -3.39
N VAL A 105 8.85 5.85 -3.25
CA VAL A 105 7.77 4.86 -3.11
C VAL A 105 7.78 3.87 -4.29
N ASN A 106 7.91 4.37 -5.52
CA ASN A 106 7.98 3.53 -6.72
C ASN A 106 9.20 2.62 -6.78
N GLY A 107 10.34 3.07 -6.24
CA GLY A 107 11.60 2.34 -6.30
C GLY A 107 11.78 1.31 -5.19
N ILE A 108 10.80 1.12 -4.30
CA ILE A 108 10.91 0.17 -3.18
C ILE A 108 9.70 -0.77 -3.08
N ASN A 109 9.98 -1.98 -2.59
CA ASN A 109 8.99 -3.00 -2.23
C ASN A 109 9.54 -3.83 -1.06
N LEU A 110 8.80 -4.87 -0.64
CA LEU A 110 9.23 -5.72 0.48
C LEU A 110 10.61 -6.36 0.25
N ASN A 111 10.93 -6.75 -0.98
CA ASN A 111 12.22 -7.35 -1.34
C ASN A 111 13.37 -6.32 -1.38
N SER A 112 13.03 -5.03 -1.39
CA SER A 112 14.01 -3.94 -1.33
C SER A 112 14.50 -3.71 0.09
N MET A 113 13.79 -4.18 1.12
CA MET A 113 14.12 -3.91 2.51
C MET A 113 15.24 -4.81 3.02
N VAL A 114 16.29 -4.20 3.57
CA VAL A 114 17.39 -4.91 4.24
C VAL A 114 17.25 -4.81 5.75
N SER A 115 16.90 -3.62 6.26
CA SER A 115 16.70 -3.37 7.69
C SER A 115 15.82 -2.14 7.90
N VAL A 116 14.98 -2.15 8.94
CA VAL A 116 14.25 -0.96 9.40
C VAL A 116 15.03 -0.15 10.46
N GLY A 117 16.25 -0.59 10.78
CA GLY A 117 17.13 0.09 11.72
C GLY A 117 16.47 0.35 13.08
N LYS A 118 16.61 1.59 13.57
CA LYS A 118 16.10 1.99 14.88
C LYS A 118 14.58 2.10 14.97
N LEU A 119 13.86 1.98 13.85
CA LEU A 119 12.39 1.91 13.88
C LEU A 119 11.85 0.60 14.44
N SER A 120 12.67 -0.46 14.49
CA SER A 120 12.25 -1.80 14.95
C SER A 120 11.52 -1.83 16.32
N THR A 121 11.80 -0.86 17.21
CA THR A 121 11.19 -0.75 18.54
C THR A 121 10.16 0.38 18.66
N ILE A 122 9.79 1.05 17.58
CA ILE A 122 9.02 2.30 17.66
C ILE A 122 7.62 2.09 18.28
N TYR A 123 6.95 0.98 17.97
CA TYR A 123 5.63 0.69 18.54
C TYR A 123 5.70 0.32 20.02
N SER A 124 6.66 -0.51 20.43
CA SER A 124 6.89 -0.80 21.84
C SER A 124 7.30 0.45 22.64
N ASP A 125 8.17 1.29 22.06
CA ASP A 125 8.62 2.53 22.70
C ASP A 125 7.48 3.55 22.88
N PHE A 126 6.54 3.61 21.93
CA PHE A 126 5.35 4.44 22.04
C PHE A 126 4.36 3.87 23.05
N LYS A 127 4.15 2.55 23.08
CA LYS A 127 3.34 1.85 24.09
C LYS A 127 3.84 2.16 25.51
N ASP A 128 5.16 2.08 25.73
CA ASP A 128 5.79 2.43 27.02
C ASP A 128 5.60 3.92 27.38
N CYS A 129 5.62 4.79 26.37
CA CYS A 129 5.35 6.22 26.56
C CYS A 129 3.90 6.46 27.00
N VAL A 130 2.93 5.80 26.36
CA VAL A 130 1.51 5.87 26.74
C VAL A 130 1.31 5.31 28.15
N ALA A 131 1.88 4.14 28.47
CA ALA A 131 1.80 3.55 29.81
C ALA A 131 2.37 4.48 30.90
N SER A 132 3.50 5.14 30.60
CA SER A 132 4.11 6.13 31.50
C SER A 132 3.21 7.36 31.72
N TYR A 133 2.46 7.80 30.70
CA TYR A 133 1.52 8.91 30.83
C TYR A 133 0.44 8.59 31.89
N PHE A 134 -0.06 7.36 31.88
CA PHE A 134 -1.08 6.88 32.82
C PHE A 134 -0.53 6.33 34.15
N GLY A 135 0.79 6.41 34.37
CA GLY A 135 1.43 6.19 35.67
C GLY A 135 1.88 4.76 35.99
N ASP A 136 2.08 3.89 34.99
CA ASP A 136 2.65 2.54 35.19
C ASP A 136 4.15 2.58 35.60
N PRO A 137 4.64 1.77 36.58
CA PRO A 137 3.94 0.82 37.47
C PRO A 137 3.43 1.48 38.76
N GLY A 138 2.10 1.58 38.89
CA GLY A 138 1.42 2.09 40.08
C GLY A 138 0.13 2.89 39.82
N GLY A 139 -0.08 3.35 38.58
CA GLY A 139 -1.26 4.10 38.12
C GLY A 139 -2.34 3.22 37.49
N PHE A 140 -3.01 3.72 36.45
CA PHE A 140 -4.08 3.01 35.72
C PHE A 140 -3.54 1.90 34.81
N ALA A 141 -2.61 1.07 35.28
CA ALA A 141 -2.05 -0.05 34.49
C ALA A 141 -3.14 -1.04 34.04
N SER A 142 -4.25 -1.13 34.78
CA SER A 142 -5.42 -1.94 34.40
C SER A 142 -6.19 -1.42 33.19
N LEU A 143 -5.99 -0.15 32.77
CA LEU A 143 -6.56 0.39 31.53
C LEU A 143 -5.87 -0.18 30.29
N PHE A 144 -4.73 -0.86 30.44
CA PHE A 144 -3.93 -1.40 29.34
C PHE A 144 -3.73 -2.91 29.44
N SER A 145 -4.27 -3.57 30.47
CA SER A 145 -4.06 -5.01 30.72
C SER A 145 -4.99 -5.93 29.91
N GLY A 146 -5.82 -5.38 29.00
CA GLY A 146 -6.79 -6.15 28.22
C GLY A 146 -7.08 -5.66 26.79
N ASP A 147 -6.53 -4.54 26.34
CA ASP A 147 -7.00 -3.90 25.10
C ASP A 147 -6.05 -4.15 23.92
N GLN A 148 -6.54 -4.90 22.92
CA GLN A 148 -5.91 -5.08 21.60
C GLN A 148 -5.83 -3.76 20.81
N GLU A 149 -6.50 -2.70 21.26
CA GLU A 149 -6.59 -1.39 20.59
C GLU A 149 -5.26 -0.62 20.55
N PHE A 150 -4.25 -1.03 21.34
CA PHE A 150 -2.92 -0.43 21.36
C PHE A 150 -1.81 -1.33 20.78
N GLU A 151 -2.16 -2.51 20.25
CA GLU A 151 -1.19 -3.44 19.66
C GLU A 151 -1.07 -3.20 18.14
N VAL A 152 -0.16 -2.31 17.74
CA VAL A 152 0.22 -2.20 16.32
C VAL A 152 1.14 -3.37 15.96
N ASN A 153 0.69 -4.29 15.10
CA ASN A 153 1.52 -5.36 14.53
C ASN A 153 2.29 -6.17 15.61
N ASP A 154 1.59 -6.58 16.68
CA ASP A 154 2.18 -7.27 17.84
C ASP A 154 3.34 -6.48 18.51
N SER A 155 3.31 -5.15 18.42
CA SER A 155 4.36 -4.21 18.86
C SER A 155 5.69 -4.32 18.07
N VAL A 156 5.68 -4.97 16.90
CA VAL A 156 6.86 -5.14 16.04
C VAL A 156 6.76 -4.21 14.84
N PHE A 157 7.82 -3.43 14.59
CA PHE A 157 7.96 -2.68 13.35
C PHE A 157 8.97 -3.40 12.45
N ASP A 158 8.50 -4.03 11.38
CA ASP A 158 9.32 -4.81 10.45
C ASP A 158 9.29 -4.20 9.02
N ALA A 159 9.95 -4.88 8.08
CA ALA A 159 9.98 -4.44 6.67
C ALA A 159 8.57 -4.29 6.08
N SER A 160 7.64 -5.18 6.45
CA SER A 160 6.24 -5.12 6.03
C SER A 160 5.58 -3.85 6.56
N ALA A 161 5.72 -3.56 7.85
CA ALA A 161 5.19 -2.33 8.46
C ALA A 161 5.78 -1.05 7.84
N PHE A 162 7.07 -1.05 7.51
CA PHE A 162 7.69 0.09 6.82
C PHE A 162 7.10 0.30 5.42
N ILE A 163 7.02 -0.75 4.60
CA ILE A 163 6.43 -0.67 3.26
C ILE A 163 4.96 -0.29 3.33
N GLN A 164 4.22 -0.78 4.33
CA GLN A 164 2.83 -0.41 4.60
C GLN A 164 2.67 1.08 4.91
N ILE A 165 3.55 1.66 5.72
CA ILE A 165 3.53 3.09 6.03
C ILE A 165 3.92 3.93 4.82
N VAL A 166 4.92 3.49 4.05
CA VAL A 166 5.38 4.21 2.86
C VAL A 166 4.39 4.13 1.70
N ASN A 167 3.67 3.01 1.56
CA ASN A 167 2.68 2.76 0.51
C ASN A 167 1.23 3.01 0.97
N SER A 168 1.03 3.53 2.18
CA SER A 168 -0.27 3.82 2.77
C SER A 168 -1.25 2.62 2.79
N SER A 169 -0.83 1.39 3.12
CA SER A 169 -1.74 0.22 3.20
C SER A 169 -1.60 -0.60 4.49
N LYS A 170 -2.75 -1.05 5.04
CA LYS A 170 -2.96 -1.90 6.24
C LYS A 170 -2.34 -1.42 7.55
N PHE A 171 -3.14 -0.73 8.37
CA PHE A 171 -3.00 -0.77 9.83
C PHE A 171 -4.13 -1.61 10.43
N ASN A 172 -3.79 -2.54 11.32
CA ASN A 172 -4.75 -3.19 12.21
C ASN A 172 -4.80 -2.42 13.54
N MET A 173 -5.33 -1.19 13.50
CA MET A 173 -5.69 -0.47 14.71
C MET A 173 -6.96 0.31 14.48
N SER A 174 -7.96 0.07 15.31
CA SER A 174 -9.18 0.88 15.35
C SER A 174 -8.79 2.33 15.64
N GLY A 175 -9.04 3.25 14.69
CA GLY A 175 -8.79 4.68 14.86
C GLY A 175 -7.35 5.17 14.60
N SER A 176 -6.41 4.33 14.17
CA SER A 176 -5.07 4.83 13.74
C SER A 176 -5.07 5.28 12.28
N PHE A 177 -4.24 6.27 11.98
CA PHE A 177 -4.20 6.92 10.69
C PHE A 177 -2.74 7.22 10.31
N VAL A 178 -2.34 6.96 9.06
CA VAL A 178 -1.03 7.35 8.50
C VAL A 178 -1.24 8.35 7.37
N SER A 179 -0.54 9.50 7.40
CA SER A 179 -0.55 10.45 6.28
C SER A 179 0.42 10.01 5.19
N ASP A 180 0.26 10.52 3.97
CA ASP A 180 1.15 10.18 2.87
C ASP A 180 2.60 10.59 3.11
N LEU A 181 3.51 9.84 2.48
CA LEU A 181 4.93 10.16 2.46
C LEU A 181 5.19 11.43 1.67
N SER A 182 5.72 12.46 2.33
CA SER A 182 6.11 13.73 1.69
C SER A 182 7.60 13.99 1.82
N GLY A 183 8.19 14.72 0.88
CA GLY A 183 9.59 15.17 0.95
C GLY A 183 10.38 14.92 -0.34
N ASN A 184 11.68 15.21 -0.28
CA ASN A 184 12.62 14.92 -1.35
C ASN A 184 14.03 14.71 -0.79
N ILE A 185 14.84 13.96 -1.51
CA ILE A 185 16.27 13.79 -1.26
C ILE A 185 17.04 14.53 -2.35
N THR A 186 18.11 15.22 -1.97
CA THR A 186 19.04 15.86 -2.92
C THR A 186 20.48 15.43 -2.64
N VAL A 187 21.17 14.93 -3.66
CA VAL A 187 22.64 14.76 -3.68
C VAL A 187 23.19 15.83 -4.62
N SER A 188 24.07 16.69 -4.10
CA SER A 188 24.69 17.78 -4.88
C SER A 188 26.13 17.43 -5.22
N ASP A 189 26.70 18.15 -6.19
CA ASP A 189 28.11 18.02 -6.59
C ASP A 189 28.45 16.65 -7.18
N ILE A 190 27.54 16.14 -8.03
CA ILE A 190 27.60 14.79 -8.61
C ILE A 190 28.89 14.58 -9.41
N ASN A 191 29.34 15.56 -10.18
CA ASN A 191 30.55 15.45 -11.00
C ASN A 191 31.78 15.16 -10.14
N ASN A 192 32.02 15.97 -9.10
CA ASN A 192 33.18 15.78 -8.23
C ASN A 192 33.07 14.50 -7.41
N LEU A 193 31.87 14.16 -6.94
CA LEU A 193 31.61 12.94 -6.17
C LEU A 193 31.86 11.68 -7.01
N LEU A 194 31.37 11.62 -8.25
CA LEU A 194 31.59 10.49 -9.15
C LEU A 194 33.07 10.39 -9.55
N GLN A 195 33.72 11.51 -9.88
CA GLN A 195 35.14 11.54 -10.21
C GLN A 195 35.97 10.92 -9.08
N TYR A 196 35.72 11.36 -7.84
CA TYR A 196 36.43 10.86 -6.66
C TYR A 196 36.22 9.34 -6.45
N VAL A 197 35.00 8.86 -6.66
CA VAL A 197 34.66 7.44 -6.48
C VAL A 197 35.24 6.57 -7.59
N VAL A 198 35.26 7.06 -8.83
CA VAL A 198 35.88 6.38 -9.97
C VAL A 198 37.39 6.28 -9.78
N ASP A 199 38.06 7.40 -9.53
CA ASP A 199 39.52 7.45 -9.37
C ASP A 199 40.01 6.64 -8.17
N GLY A 200 39.27 6.71 -7.07
CA GLY A 200 39.62 6.05 -5.81
C GLY A 200 39.10 4.63 -5.66
N ASN A 201 38.20 4.18 -6.55
CA ASN A 201 37.41 2.94 -6.40
C ASN A 201 36.94 2.71 -4.95
N ILE A 202 36.38 3.75 -4.33
CA ILE A 202 36.14 3.81 -2.87
C ILE A 202 35.21 2.69 -2.38
N PHE A 203 34.25 2.28 -3.21
CA PHE A 203 33.30 1.20 -2.92
C PHE A 203 33.80 -0.18 -3.38
N GLY A 204 34.95 -0.27 -4.05
CA GLY A 204 35.50 -1.53 -4.54
C GLY A 204 34.73 -2.19 -5.70
N ASN A 205 33.76 -1.49 -6.29
CA ASN A 205 32.85 -1.98 -7.32
C ASN A 205 33.23 -1.55 -8.76
N ARG A 206 34.25 -0.71 -8.93
CA ARG A 206 34.72 -0.22 -10.25
C ARG A 206 36.06 -0.86 -10.61
N ASN A 207 36.02 -2.12 -11.05
CA ASN A 207 37.21 -2.89 -11.42
C ASN A 207 37.73 -2.45 -12.81
N PRO A 208 38.95 -1.86 -12.92
CA PRO A 208 39.51 -1.41 -14.20
C PRO A 208 39.76 -2.54 -15.20
N ALA A 209 39.82 -3.80 -14.76
CA ALA A 209 39.97 -4.95 -15.65
C ALA A 209 38.67 -5.36 -16.37
N LYS A 210 37.52 -4.83 -15.94
CA LYS A 210 36.20 -5.15 -16.52
C LYS A 210 35.72 -4.09 -17.51
N LEU A 211 35.99 -2.82 -17.22
CA LEU A 211 35.52 -1.68 -18.00
C LEU A 211 36.50 -0.51 -17.78
N ASP A 212 36.60 0.39 -18.76
CA ASP A 212 37.21 1.69 -18.55
C ASP A 212 36.19 2.61 -17.87
N TRP A 213 36.46 2.97 -16.62
CA TRP A 213 35.51 3.67 -15.76
C TRP A 213 35.73 5.17 -15.83
N GLY A 214 34.68 5.90 -16.17
CA GLY A 214 34.60 7.36 -16.12
C GLY A 214 33.29 7.81 -15.47
N ILE A 215 33.07 9.13 -15.42
CA ILE A 215 31.86 9.68 -14.78
C ILE A 215 30.57 9.32 -15.54
N VAL A 216 30.66 9.01 -16.84
CA VAL A 216 29.54 8.60 -17.68
C VAL A 216 28.98 7.21 -17.34
N GLN A 217 29.69 6.44 -16.51
CA GLN A 217 29.15 5.21 -15.91
C GLN A 217 28.24 5.49 -14.71
N GLY A 218 28.28 6.71 -14.14
CA GLY A 218 27.39 7.13 -13.07
C GLY A 218 27.48 6.28 -11.80
N PHE A 219 26.33 6.14 -11.16
CA PHE A 219 26.13 5.21 -10.05
C PHE A 219 26.08 3.77 -10.54
N VAL A 220 26.59 2.84 -9.74
CA VAL A 220 26.54 1.39 -10.00
C VAL A 220 26.21 0.58 -8.75
N GLY A 221 25.83 -0.68 -8.94
CA GLY A 221 25.58 -1.62 -7.86
C GLY A 221 26.69 -1.64 -6.80
N GLY A 222 26.30 -1.55 -5.53
CA GLY A 222 27.20 -1.50 -4.37
C GLY A 222 27.59 -0.08 -3.93
N ASP A 223 27.24 0.96 -4.70
CA ASP A 223 27.36 2.34 -4.22
C ASP A 223 26.38 2.60 -3.07
N LEU A 224 26.79 3.45 -2.11
CA LEU A 224 25.98 3.78 -0.93
C LEU A 224 25.64 5.26 -0.89
N ILE A 225 24.36 5.60 -0.70
CA ILE A 225 23.89 6.97 -0.43
C ILE A 225 23.33 7.02 0.99
N PHE A 226 23.86 7.92 1.81
CA PHE A 226 23.40 8.13 3.18
C PHE A 226 22.59 9.42 3.27
N ILE A 227 21.41 9.33 3.88
CA ILE A 227 20.49 10.45 4.09
C ILE A 227 20.37 10.66 5.61
N PRO A 228 21.18 11.55 6.20
CA PRO A 228 21.22 11.88 7.63
C PRO A 228 19.88 12.11 8.31
N THR A 229 18.99 12.80 7.60
CA THR A 229 17.64 13.19 8.05
C THR A 229 16.60 12.11 7.73
N GLY A 230 16.94 11.18 6.82
CA GLY A 230 16.22 9.98 6.45
C GLY A 230 14.69 10.06 6.46
N PHE A 231 14.08 9.25 7.32
CA PHE A 231 12.64 9.06 7.46
C PHE A 231 12.15 9.54 8.82
N THR A 232 11.10 10.36 8.83
CA THR A 232 10.45 10.84 10.05
C THR A 232 9.03 10.31 10.16
N ILE A 233 8.73 9.69 11.29
CA ILE A 233 7.40 9.19 11.65
C ILE A 233 6.94 9.82 12.96
N THR A 234 5.66 10.21 12.99
CA THR A 234 5.00 10.75 14.17
C THR A 234 3.86 9.83 14.57
N LEU A 235 3.92 9.31 15.80
CA LEU A 235 2.84 8.56 16.43
C LEU A 235 2.09 9.50 17.37
N SER A 236 0.77 9.54 17.27
CA SER A 236 -0.09 10.41 18.07
C SER A 236 -1.23 9.60 18.67
N LEU A 237 -1.57 9.92 19.92
CA LEU A 237 -2.73 9.39 20.63
C LEU A 237 -3.54 10.55 21.18
N ASP A 238 -4.78 10.68 20.72
CA ASP A 238 -5.74 11.63 21.29
C ASP A 238 -6.34 11.05 22.59
N ILE A 239 -6.48 11.92 23.58
CA ILE A 239 -7.01 11.59 24.91
C ILE A 239 -8.30 12.38 25.11
N GLN A 240 -9.35 11.68 25.51
CA GLN A 240 -10.63 12.32 25.81
C GLN A 240 -10.46 13.37 26.94
N PRO A 241 -10.91 14.62 26.74
CA PRO A 241 -10.85 15.65 27.78
C PRO A 241 -11.71 15.28 28.99
N GLU A 242 -11.20 15.54 30.20
CA GLU A 242 -12.01 15.45 31.42
C GLU A 242 -13.06 16.57 31.46
N THR A 243 -14.31 16.20 31.74
CA THR A 243 -15.45 17.14 31.81
C THR A 243 -15.70 17.69 33.22
N TYR A 244 -15.04 17.15 34.24
CA TYR A 244 -15.23 17.53 35.64
C TYR A 244 -14.07 18.39 36.17
N LEU A 245 -14.39 19.35 37.04
CA LEU A 245 -13.40 20.23 37.68
C LEU A 245 -13.23 19.87 39.17
N PRO A 246 -11.99 19.84 39.70
CA PRO A 246 -10.73 20.10 39.00
C PRO A 246 -10.33 18.93 38.09
N VAL A 247 -9.64 19.25 36.98
CA VAL A 247 -9.04 18.23 36.11
C VAL A 247 -7.94 17.50 36.87
N ASN A 248 -8.04 16.18 36.94
CA ASN A 248 -7.12 15.33 37.69
C ASN A 248 -6.08 14.63 36.79
N ASN A 249 -6.16 14.80 35.47
CA ASN A 249 -5.18 14.26 34.54
C ASN A 249 -3.78 14.88 34.78
N ILE A 250 -2.90 14.09 35.39
CA ILE A 250 -1.49 14.46 35.65
C ILE A 250 -0.51 13.87 34.62
N GLY A 251 -0.99 13.27 33.54
CA GLY A 251 -0.13 12.57 32.57
C GLY A 251 0.99 13.41 31.96
N PRO A 252 0.80 14.72 31.66
CA PRO A 252 1.90 15.57 31.23
C PRO A 252 3.02 15.68 32.27
N SER A 253 2.67 15.71 33.56
CA SER A 253 3.65 15.73 34.66
C SER A 253 4.43 14.41 34.75
N ASN A 254 3.77 13.27 34.54
CA ASN A 254 4.42 11.96 34.51
C ASN A 254 5.46 11.87 33.38
N LEU A 255 5.10 12.29 32.16
CA LEU A 255 6.05 12.28 31.05
C LEU A 255 7.17 13.31 31.21
N ASN A 256 6.88 14.46 31.84
CA ASN A 256 7.91 15.45 32.13
C ASN A 256 8.95 14.94 33.14
N ALA A 257 8.55 14.10 34.10
CA ALA A 257 9.47 13.48 35.06
C ALA A 257 10.50 12.54 34.38
N ILE A 258 10.14 11.92 33.25
CA ILE A 258 11.00 11.03 32.46
C ILE A 258 11.44 11.65 31.13
N ARG A 259 11.36 12.98 30.98
CA ARG A 259 11.58 13.70 29.72
C ARG A 259 12.90 13.34 29.01
N ASN A 260 13.98 13.19 29.77
CA ASN A 260 15.31 12.85 29.24
C ASN A 260 15.42 11.41 28.70
N ARG A 261 14.51 10.52 29.13
CA ARG A 261 14.42 9.14 28.63
C ARG A 261 13.61 9.06 27.34
N LEU A 262 12.61 9.94 27.21
CA LEU A 262 11.73 10.03 26.05
C LEU A 262 12.32 10.85 24.89
N ASN A 263 13.08 11.90 25.22
CA ASN A 263 13.65 12.84 24.25
C ASN A 263 15.16 12.68 24.18
N TRP A 264 15.68 12.29 23.03
CA TRP A 264 17.12 12.07 22.86
C TRP A 264 17.56 12.16 21.40
N THR A 265 18.86 12.39 21.22
CA THR A 265 19.55 12.34 19.93
C THR A 265 20.77 11.45 20.06
N ARG A 266 20.90 10.45 19.20
CA ARG A 266 22.03 9.51 19.16
C ARG A 266 22.49 9.39 17.71
N GLY A 267 23.65 9.98 17.41
CA GLY A 267 24.10 10.12 16.03
C GLY A 267 23.06 10.88 15.20
N ASN A 268 22.56 10.23 14.16
CA ASN A 268 21.57 10.76 13.23
C ASN A 268 20.12 10.40 13.59
N VAL A 269 19.91 9.66 14.67
CA VAL A 269 18.56 9.31 15.15
C VAL A 269 18.11 10.31 16.20
N THR A 270 16.90 10.85 16.03
CA THR A 270 16.27 11.73 17.01
C THR A 270 14.90 11.21 17.40
N ARG A 271 14.58 11.29 18.69
CA ARG A 271 13.23 11.08 19.21
C ARG A 271 12.82 12.25 20.08
N SER A 272 11.59 12.72 19.88
CA SER A 272 10.97 13.78 20.66
C SER A 272 9.54 13.41 21.02
N THR A 273 9.15 13.67 22.27
CA THR A 273 7.80 13.44 22.79
C THR A 273 7.25 14.73 23.36
N THR A 274 6.02 15.05 22.99
CA THR A 274 5.21 16.11 23.59
C THR A 274 3.92 15.53 24.14
N SER A 275 3.36 16.17 25.16
CA SER A 275 2.08 15.77 25.73
C SER A 275 1.30 16.95 26.27
N THR A 276 -0.02 16.83 26.18
CA THR A 276 -1.01 17.72 26.77
C THR A 276 -2.03 16.86 27.52
N LEU A 277 -3.05 17.48 28.12
CA LEU A 277 -4.13 16.75 28.78
C LEU A 277 -4.99 15.92 27.80
N THR A 278 -4.90 16.20 26.50
CA THR A 278 -5.78 15.63 25.47
C THR A 278 -5.01 14.99 24.33
N ASN A 279 -3.68 14.91 24.38
CA ASN A 279 -2.88 14.35 23.30
C ASN A 279 -1.46 13.95 23.78
N ILE A 280 -0.95 12.83 23.27
CA ILE A 280 0.46 12.43 23.32
C ILE A 280 0.97 12.34 21.88
N THR A 281 2.09 12.99 21.59
CA THR A 281 2.72 12.91 20.27
C THR A 281 4.20 12.54 20.44
N GLN A 282 4.66 11.50 19.73
CA GLN A 282 6.06 11.09 19.66
C GLN A 282 6.54 11.06 18.21
N THR A 283 7.56 11.86 17.92
CA THR A 283 8.20 11.95 16.60
C THR A 283 9.57 11.30 16.65
N THR A 284 9.82 10.34 15.75
CA THR A 284 11.12 9.68 15.58
C THR A 284 11.63 9.91 14.15
N THR A 285 12.89 10.34 14.03
CA THR A 285 13.61 10.49 12.77
C THR A 285 14.79 9.53 12.76
N VAL A 286 14.90 8.73 11.69
CA VAL A 286 15.96 7.72 11.50
C VAL A 286 16.61 7.94 10.13
N PRO A 287 17.95 7.89 10.01
CA PRO A 287 18.61 8.03 8.72
C PRO A 287 18.26 6.89 7.77
N ILE A 288 18.40 7.13 6.46
CA ILE A 288 18.27 6.09 5.43
C ILE A 288 19.64 5.84 4.83
N LEU A 289 20.02 4.57 4.68
CA LEU A 289 21.09 4.10 3.83
C LEU A 289 20.47 3.44 2.59
N MET A 290 20.68 4.06 1.45
CA MET A 290 20.30 3.52 0.16
C MET A 290 21.48 2.76 -0.44
N ILE A 291 21.28 1.46 -0.67
CA ILE A 291 22.24 0.52 -1.24
C ILE A 291 21.89 0.36 -2.71
N LEU A 292 22.73 0.91 -3.59
CA LEU A 292 22.42 0.88 -5.02
C LEU A 292 22.59 -0.54 -5.57
N THR A 293 21.67 -0.94 -6.44
CA THR A 293 21.69 -2.25 -7.10
C THR A 293 21.55 -2.09 -8.61
N ASP A 294 22.23 -2.99 -9.34
CA ASP A 294 22.08 -3.10 -10.79
C ASP A 294 20.82 -3.89 -11.17
N ASN A 295 20.28 -4.69 -10.24
CA ASN A 295 19.03 -5.40 -10.48
C ASN A 295 17.86 -4.41 -10.59
N GLU A 296 17.03 -4.58 -11.61
CA GLU A 296 15.69 -4.00 -11.64
C GLU A 296 14.93 -4.47 -10.39
N ILE A 297 14.75 -3.57 -9.43
CA ILE A 297 13.77 -3.78 -8.37
C ILE A 297 12.42 -3.69 -9.06
N VAL A 298 11.66 -4.79 -9.07
CA VAL A 298 10.38 -4.92 -9.77
C VAL A 298 9.56 -3.63 -9.59
N ASN A 299 9.47 -2.84 -10.66
CA ASN A 299 8.54 -1.72 -10.74
C ASN A 299 7.15 -2.34 -10.55
N ASN A 300 6.46 -2.03 -9.46
CA ASN A 300 5.12 -2.55 -9.16
C ASN A 300 4.06 -2.12 -10.21
N ASN A 301 4.46 -1.42 -11.28
CA ASN A 301 3.62 -0.51 -12.05
C ASN A 301 3.49 -0.89 -13.54
N LEU A 302 4.12 -1.99 -13.99
CA LEU A 302 4.05 -2.38 -15.41
C LEU A 302 2.69 -2.96 -15.83
N ASN A 303 1.92 -3.50 -14.88
CA ASN A 303 0.65 -4.20 -15.15
C ASN A 303 -0.58 -3.52 -14.52
N PHE A 304 -0.46 -2.26 -14.09
CA PHE A 304 -1.61 -1.53 -13.53
C PHE A 304 -2.73 -1.43 -14.57
N SER A 305 -3.93 -1.89 -14.18
CA SER A 305 -5.11 -1.95 -15.06
C SER A 305 -4.93 -2.74 -16.37
N SER A 306 -3.88 -3.58 -16.46
CA SER A 306 -3.63 -4.38 -17.66
C SER A 306 -4.36 -5.71 -17.66
N ASN A 307 -4.56 -6.31 -16.47
CA ASN A 307 -5.17 -7.63 -16.32
C ASN A 307 -6.46 -7.51 -15.51
N TRP A 308 -7.58 -7.87 -16.12
CA TRP A 308 -8.88 -7.87 -15.48
C TRP A 308 -9.44 -9.29 -15.44
N SER A 309 -10.26 -9.57 -14.44
CA SER A 309 -11.00 -10.82 -14.30
C SER A 309 -12.44 -10.53 -13.90
N LYS A 310 -13.37 -11.40 -14.30
CA LYS A 310 -14.74 -11.35 -13.78
C LYS A 310 -14.75 -11.98 -12.39
N SER A 311 -15.35 -11.30 -11.42
CA SER A 311 -15.55 -11.90 -10.11
C SER A 311 -16.49 -13.12 -10.21
N SER A 312 -16.05 -14.27 -9.74
CA SER A 312 -16.80 -15.54 -9.78
C SER A 312 -17.84 -15.66 -8.65
N VAL A 313 -17.84 -14.73 -7.70
CA VAL A 313 -18.48 -14.91 -6.38
C VAL A 313 -19.99 -14.65 -6.41
N LEU A 314 -20.53 -13.97 -7.43
CA LEU A 314 -21.98 -13.73 -7.54
C LEU A 314 -22.78 -14.91 -8.13
N ASN A 315 -22.16 -16.05 -8.48
CA ASN A 315 -22.88 -17.27 -8.85
C ASN A 315 -23.51 -18.03 -7.66
N THR A 316 -23.44 -17.49 -6.44
CA THR A 316 -23.92 -18.15 -5.21
C THR A 316 -25.31 -17.67 -4.72
N GLY A 317 -26.09 -17.01 -5.57
CA GLY A 317 -27.50 -16.69 -5.27
C GLY A 317 -27.86 -15.20 -5.29
N VAL A 318 -26.96 -14.34 -5.74
CA VAL A 318 -27.27 -12.94 -6.07
C VAL A 318 -27.54 -12.90 -7.57
N ALA A 319 -28.81 -12.74 -7.96
CA ALA A 319 -29.15 -12.48 -9.36
C ALA A 319 -28.34 -11.26 -9.86
N PRO A 320 -27.96 -11.17 -11.16
CA PRO A 320 -27.27 -10.00 -11.69
C PRO A 320 -28.00 -8.74 -11.23
N ALA A 321 -27.36 -8.01 -10.33
CA ALA A 321 -27.96 -6.88 -9.66
C ALA A 321 -27.62 -5.62 -10.45
N ASN A 322 -28.56 -4.69 -10.55
CA ASN A 322 -28.31 -3.38 -11.14
C ASN A 322 -27.43 -2.57 -10.18
N TRP A 323 -26.11 -2.76 -10.24
CA TRP A 323 -25.12 -2.11 -9.38
C TRP A 323 -25.03 -0.62 -9.70
N LEU A 324 -25.10 0.24 -8.68
CA LEU A 324 -25.00 1.70 -8.86
C LEU A 324 -23.68 2.27 -8.36
N ALA A 325 -23.19 1.80 -7.21
CA ALA A 325 -21.93 2.28 -6.67
C ALA A 325 -21.14 1.17 -5.97
N CYS A 326 -19.82 1.33 -5.97
CA CYS A 326 -18.88 0.55 -5.20
C CYS A 326 -17.94 1.47 -4.44
N SER A 327 -17.47 0.99 -3.29
CA SER A 327 -16.40 1.63 -2.56
C SER A 327 -15.56 0.57 -1.85
N LEU A 328 -14.30 0.88 -1.62
CA LEU A 328 -13.34 -0.05 -1.02
C LEU A 328 -12.48 0.67 0.01
N SER A 329 -12.06 -0.10 1.01
CA SER A 329 -11.08 0.34 2.01
C SER A 329 -9.72 0.47 1.34
N THR A 330 -8.81 1.17 1.99
CA THR A 330 -7.44 1.43 1.51
C THR A 330 -6.70 0.19 1.02
N THR A 331 -7.00 -0.95 1.60
CA THR A 331 -6.32 -2.23 1.35
C THR A 331 -7.09 -3.10 0.34
N GLY A 332 -8.30 -2.68 -0.02
CA GLY A 332 -9.30 -3.45 -0.74
C GLY A 332 -9.88 -4.64 0.05
N GLN A 333 -9.55 -4.82 1.34
CA GLN A 333 -10.07 -5.92 2.16
C GLN A 333 -11.57 -5.80 2.40
N TYR A 334 -11.98 -4.64 2.90
CA TYR A 334 -13.38 -4.28 3.03
C TYR A 334 -13.85 -3.59 1.77
N GLN A 335 -14.97 -4.05 1.23
CA GLN A 335 -15.59 -3.48 0.04
C GLN A 335 -17.09 -3.46 0.26
N SER A 336 -17.77 -2.50 -0.36
CA SER A 336 -19.21 -2.34 -0.24
C SER A 336 -19.81 -1.96 -1.58
N LEU A 337 -20.95 -2.57 -1.89
CA LEU A 337 -21.69 -2.39 -3.14
C LEU A 337 -23.14 -2.08 -2.82
N ILE A 338 -23.75 -1.26 -3.67
CA ILE A 338 -25.15 -0.90 -3.57
C ILE A 338 -25.86 -1.09 -4.91
N THR A 339 -27.09 -1.61 -4.84
CA THR A 339 -27.94 -1.84 -6.02
C THR A 339 -28.99 -0.74 -6.17
N ALA A 340 -29.60 -0.64 -7.34
CA ALA A 340 -30.78 0.20 -7.57
C ALA A 340 -31.99 -0.22 -6.71
N SER A 341 -32.07 -1.49 -6.27
CA SER A 341 -33.09 -1.95 -5.31
C SER A 341 -32.81 -1.52 -3.86
N GLY A 342 -31.65 -0.93 -3.60
CA GLY A 342 -31.21 -0.49 -2.28
C GLY A 342 -30.49 -1.55 -1.46
N ASP A 343 -30.24 -2.75 -2.01
CA ASP A 343 -29.55 -3.82 -1.31
C ASP A 343 -28.05 -3.51 -1.16
N ILE A 344 -27.51 -3.73 0.04
CA ILE A 344 -26.13 -3.43 0.41
C ILE A 344 -25.35 -4.70 0.61
N TYR A 345 -24.35 -4.93 -0.25
CA TYR A 345 -23.46 -6.06 -0.14
C TYR A 345 -22.13 -5.62 0.45
N THR A 346 -21.67 -6.32 1.50
CA THR A 346 -20.37 -6.07 2.13
C THR A 346 -19.49 -7.31 2.08
N THR A 347 -18.18 -7.09 2.05
CA THR A 347 -17.15 -8.13 2.15
C THR A 347 -16.05 -7.64 3.08
N SER A 348 -15.37 -8.57 3.75
CA SER A 348 -14.19 -8.32 4.59
C SER A 348 -12.99 -9.16 4.15
N ASN A 349 -13.07 -9.81 2.98
CA ASN A 349 -12.09 -10.75 2.47
C ASN A 349 -11.81 -10.52 0.97
N TYR A 350 -11.65 -9.26 0.57
CA TYR A 350 -11.25 -8.89 -0.80
C TYR A 350 -12.24 -9.34 -1.87
N GLY A 351 -13.52 -9.42 -1.53
CA GLY A 351 -14.57 -9.82 -2.46
C GLY A 351 -14.65 -11.33 -2.70
N VAL A 352 -13.94 -12.16 -1.93
CA VAL A 352 -14.03 -13.64 -1.99
C VAL A 352 -15.41 -14.13 -1.56
N SER A 353 -16.06 -13.45 -0.60
CA SER A 353 -17.46 -13.69 -0.23
C SER A 353 -18.17 -12.40 0.12
N TRP A 354 -19.47 -12.33 -0.20
CA TRP A 354 -20.32 -11.16 0.03
C TRP A 354 -21.50 -11.49 0.93
N THR A 355 -21.91 -10.53 1.76
CA THR A 355 -23.09 -10.61 2.63
C THR A 355 -24.04 -9.46 2.29
N ASN A 356 -25.33 -9.75 2.04
CA ASN A 356 -26.36 -8.71 1.98
C ASN A 356 -26.64 -8.25 3.43
N SER A 357 -26.17 -7.05 3.75
CA SER A 357 -26.15 -6.50 5.11
C SER A 357 -27.37 -5.64 5.44
N TYR A 358 -27.95 -4.96 4.45
CA TYR A 358 -29.02 -3.98 4.67
C TYR A 358 -29.76 -3.64 3.36
N ASN A 359 -30.93 -3.01 3.45
CA ASN A 359 -31.66 -2.47 2.30
C ASN A 359 -32.16 -1.04 2.59
N ILE A 360 -31.81 -0.07 1.74
CA ILE A 360 -32.18 1.36 1.87
C ILE A 360 -33.35 1.81 0.99
N SER A 361 -34.10 0.84 0.44
CA SER A 361 -35.16 1.02 -0.55
C SER A 361 -34.65 1.42 -1.95
N VAL A 362 -35.53 1.23 -2.93
CA VAL A 362 -35.27 1.47 -4.35
C VAL A 362 -34.99 2.94 -4.60
N SER A 363 -33.90 3.24 -5.32
CA SER A 363 -33.58 4.55 -5.89
C SER A 363 -32.59 4.36 -7.05
N GLU A 364 -32.75 5.17 -8.09
CA GLU A 364 -31.87 5.12 -9.27
C GLU A 364 -30.51 5.77 -9.02
N SER A 365 -30.34 6.46 -7.89
CA SER A 365 -29.14 7.21 -7.57
C SER A 365 -28.42 6.74 -6.31
N ASN A 366 -28.71 5.54 -5.80
CA ASN A 366 -28.10 5.04 -4.58
C ASN A 366 -26.56 5.12 -4.63
N SER A 367 -25.95 5.70 -3.58
CA SER A 367 -24.50 5.91 -3.49
C SER A 367 -23.95 5.47 -2.14
N ILE A 368 -22.69 5.02 -2.13
CA ILE A 368 -22.00 4.52 -0.94
C ILE A 368 -20.52 4.92 -0.98
N ALA A 369 -19.98 5.31 0.17
CA ALA A 369 -18.55 5.53 0.34
C ALA A 369 -18.06 4.94 1.67
N ILE A 370 -16.86 4.39 1.68
CA ILE A 370 -16.26 3.78 2.87
C ILE A 370 -14.90 4.40 3.22
N SER A 371 -14.59 4.43 4.51
CA SER A 371 -13.34 4.96 5.06
C SER A 371 -12.14 4.02 4.87
N PHE A 372 -10.95 4.51 5.23
CA PHE A 372 -9.66 3.81 5.13
C PHE A 372 -9.68 2.39 5.68
N THR A 373 -10.22 2.21 6.89
CA THR A 373 -10.30 0.92 7.57
C THR A 373 -11.49 0.08 7.09
N GLY A 374 -12.44 0.70 6.38
CA GLY A 374 -13.75 0.12 6.08
C GLY A 374 -14.75 0.21 7.23
N MET A 375 -14.34 0.67 8.43
CA MET A 375 -15.18 0.74 9.63
C MET A 375 -16.33 1.73 9.48
N HIS A 376 -16.00 2.95 9.03
CA HIS A 376 -16.99 4.00 8.78
C HIS A 376 -17.47 3.94 7.33
N GLN A 377 -18.78 3.93 7.15
CA GLN A 377 -19.43 3.88 5.84
C GLN A 377 -20.64 4.80 5.83
N THR A 378 -20.82 5.53 4.75
CA THR A 378 -21.97 6.41 4.56
C THR A 378 -22.65 6.02 3.25
N MET A 379 -23.97 5.91 3.30
CA MET A 379 -24.80 5.62 2.13
C MET A 379 -26.00 6.54 2.10
N SER A 380 -26.52 6.77 0.90
CA SER A 380 -27.72 7.56 0.72
C SER A 380 -28.46 7.14 -0.54
N ASN A 381 -29.78 7.31 -0.51
CA ASN A 381 -30.68 7.09 -1.64
C ASN A 381 -31.20 8.40 -2.27
N GLY A 382 -30.64 9.55 -1.86
CA GLY A 382 -31.09 10.89 -2.27
C GLY A 382 -32.17 11.51 -1.40
N HIS A 383 -32.83 10.74 -0.52
CA HIS A 383 -33.81 11.26 0.44
C HIS A 383 -33.39 11.10 1.89
N LYS A 384 -32.46 10.19 2.16
CA LYS A 384 -32.08 9.78 3.50
C LYS A 384 -30.60 9.46 3.52
N ILE A 385 -29.98 9.66 4.68
CA ILE A 385 -28.57 9.30 4.90
C ILE A 385 -28.51 8.25 5.99
N TRP A 386 -27.75 7.19 5.72
CA TRP A 386 -27.44 6.14 6.68
C TRP A 386 -25.95 6.02 6.90
N VAL A 387 -25.59 5.69 8.13
CA VAL A 387 -24.20 5.58 8.55
C VAL A 387 -24.00 4.26 9.29
N SER A 388 -22.91 3.58 8.95
CA SER A 388 -22.35 2.46 9.71
C SER A 388 -21.00 2.88 10.28
N ASN A 389 -20.72 2.42 11.50
CA ASN A 389 -19.43 2.60 12.17
C ASN A 389 -18.86 1.25 12.65
N ASP A 390 -19.27 0.17 11.99
CA ASP A 390 -18.94 -1.22 12.35
C ASP A 390 -18.75 -2.11 11.12
N TYR A 391 -18.13 -1.58 10.07
CA TYR A 391 -17.82 -2.31 8.83
C TYR A 391 -19.05 -2.72 8.03
N GLY A 392 -20.13 -1.94 8.12
CA GLY A 392 -21.39 -2.21 7.42
C GLY A 392 -22.21 -3.33 8.06
N GLN A 393 -21.95 -3.69 9.32
CA GLN A 393 -22.73 -4.71 10.04
C GLN A 393 -24.07 -4.15 10.54
N THR A 394 -24.08 -2.92 11.05
CA THR A 394 -25.29 -2.21 11.43
C THR A 394 -25.34 -0.82 10.80
N TRP A 395 -26.56 -0.37 10.51
CA TRP A 395 -26.82 0.90 9.84
C TRP A 395 -27.84 1.72 10.59
N ARG A 396 -27.55 3.01 10.76
CA ARG A 396 -28.45 3.98 11.39
C ARG A 396 -28.83 5.07 10.39
N GLN A 397 -30.13 5.31 10.21
CA GLN A 397 -30.61 6.50 9.50
C GLN A 397 -30.30 7.74 10.36
N THR A 398 -29.51 8.67 9.86
CA THR A 398 -29.12 9.90 10.57
C THR A 398 -29.67 11.18 9.94
N TYR A 399 -30.27 11.08 8.75
CA TYR A 399 -30.95 12.18 8.08
C TYR A 399 -32.19 11.69 7.31
N ASP A 400 -33.19 12.56 7.15
CA ASP A 400 -34.46 12.31 6.42
C ASP A 400 -34.91 13.61 5.73
N GLY A 401 -34.45 13.81 4.49
CA GLY A 401 -34.63 14.98 3.62
C GLY A 401 -33.84 14.84 2.32
N GLY A 402 -34.36 15.36 1.21
CA GLY A 402 -33.71 15.36 -0.11
C GLY A 402 -34.65 15.02 -1.26
N THR A 403 -34.23 15.28 -2.50
CA THR A 403 -35.13 15.32 -3.67
C THR A 403 -34.71 14.45 -4.85
N SER A 404 -33.42 14.20 -5.12
CA SER A 404 -32.90 13.20 -6.07
C SER A 404 -31.36 13.21 -6.16
N ASN A 405 -30.77 12.35 -7.02
CA ASN A 405 -29.35 12.23 -7.42
C ASN A 405 -28.30 12.57 -6.36
N ILE A 406 -27.60 11.56 -5.87
CA ILE A 406 -26.76 11.69 -4.68
C ILE A 406 -25.33 11.24 -4.91
N PHE A 407 -24.39 12.05 -4.44
CA PHE A 407 -22.97 11.73 -4.42
C PHE A 407 -22.47 11.76 -2.97
N VAL A 408 -21.87 10.66 -2.53
CA VAL A 408 -21.38 10.50 -1.15
C VAL A 408 -19.86 10.44 -1.16
N GLY A 409 -19.25 11.32 -0.38
CA GLY A 409 -17.81 11.32 -0.10
C GLY A 409 -17.56 11.11 1.39
N ILE A 410 -16.54 10.34 1.72
CA ILE A 410 -16.04 10.18 3.09
C ILE A 410 -14.54 10.36 3.11
N SER A 411 -14.04 11.11 4.09
CA SER A 411 -12.60 11.16 4.36
C SER A 411 -12.09 9.78 4.77
N LEU A 412 -10.82 9.50 4.49
CA LEU A 412 -10.22 8.22 4.88
C LEU A 412 -10.31 7.96 6.39
N SER A 413 -10.25 9.00 7.24
CA SER A 413 -10.50 8.85 8.69
C SER A 413 -11.94 8.45 9.07
N GLY A 414 -12.91 8.57 8.16
CA GLY A 414 -14.33 8.41 8.43
C GLY A 414 -15.00 9.60 9.14
N ARG A 415 -14.21 10.51 9.72
CA ARG A 415 -14.70 11.63 10.53
C ARG A 415 -15.49 12.64 9.71
N TYR A 416 -14.93 13.07 8.58
CA TYR A 416 -15.56 14.01 7.67
C TYR A 416 -16.32 13.28 6.58
N GLN A 417 -17.57 13.66 6.37
CA GLN A 417 -18.47 13.09 5.37
C GLN A 417 -19.19 14.22 4.65
N THR A 418 -19.32 14.11 3.34
CA THR A 418 -20.00 15.10 2.51
C THR A 418 -20.95 14.38 1.57
N VAL A 419 -22.20 14.85 1.53
CA VAL A 419 -23.27 14.27 0.74
C VAL A 419 -23.87 15.40 -0.10
N VAL A 420 -23.77 15.28 -1.42
CA VAL A 420 -24.31 16.24 -2.40
C VAL A 420 -25.61 15.67 -2.94
N SER A 421 -26.75 16.28 -2.60
CA SER A 421 -28.06 15.88 -3.12
C SER A 421 -28.52 16.90 -4.17
N SER A 422 -28.53 16.49 -5.43
CA SER A 422 -28.95 17.33 -6.52
C SER A 422 -30.45 17.66 -6.45
N GLY A 423 -30.78 18.91 -6.78
CA GLY A 423 -32.11 19.47 -6.61
C GLY A 423 -32.47 19.83 -5.16
N ASP A 424 -31.54 19.67 -4.22
CA ASP A 424 -31.75 19.93 -2.80
C ASP A 424 -30.58 20.72 -2.19
N ASN A 425 -29.56 20.05 -1.63
CA ASN A 425 -28.53 20.73 -0.86
C ASN A 425 -27.25 19.88 -0.65
N LEU A 426 -26.26 20.51 -0.04
CA LEU A 426 -25.01 19.91 0.45
C LEU A 426 -25.10 19.65 1.96
N TYR A 427 -24.79 18.43 2.37
CA TYR A 427 -24.72 18.02 3.76
C TYR A 427 -23.29 17.65 4.16
N THR A 428 -22.78 18.26 5.22
CA THR A 428 -21.43 18.02 5.74
C THR A 428 -21.45 17.58 7.20
N SER A 429 -20.66 16.57 7.54
CA SER A 429 -20.46 16.09 8.91
C SER A 429 -18.98 16.11 9.27
N ASP A 430 -18.66 16.40 10.53
CA ASP A 430 -17.32 16.32 11.11
C ASP A 430 -17.25 15.41 12.36
N ASP A 431 -18.31 14.62 12.57
CA ASP A 431 -18.55 13.80 13.77
C ASP A 431 -18.95 12.36 13.45
N TYR A 432 -18.44 11.83 12.33
CA TYR A 432 -18.73 10.48 11.83
C TYR A 432 -20.21 10.29 11.45
N GLY A 433 -20.83 11.31 10.87
CA GLY A 433 -22.19 11.24 10.33
C GLY A 433 -23.27 11.20 11.40
N LYS A 434 -22.95 11.62 12.64
CA LYS A 434 -23.93 11.71 13.72
C LYS A 434 -24.80 12.94 13.56
N THR A 435 -24.22 14.05 13.12
CA THR A 435 -24.91 15.29 12.80
C THR A 435 -24.48 15.83 11.43
N TRP A 436 -25.35 16.62 10.82
CA TRP A 436 -25.18 17.15 9.46
C TRP A 436 -25.42 18.66 9.44
N ARG A 437 -24.47 19.41 8.87
CA ARG A 437 -24.57 20.83 8.54
C ARG A 437 -25.00 20.97 7.09
N VAL A 438 -26.04 21.77 6.87
CA VAL A 438 -26.58 22.13 5.54
C VAL A 438 -25.87 23.39 5.03
N LEU A 439 -25.62 23.48 3.72
CA LEU A 439 -25.06 24.67 3.08
C LEU A 439 -26.10 25.81 3.01
N ASP A 440 -25.61 27.05 3.07
CA ASP A 440 -26.44 28.25 2.94
C ASP A 440 -26.99 28.38 1.51
N GLU A 441 -28.30 28.62 1.40
CA GLU A 441 -29.05 28.76 0.15
C GLU A 441 -28.64 29.99 -0.68
N ASN A 442 -27.90 30.93 -0.12
CA ASN A 442 -27.46 32.15 -0.81
C ASN A 442 -26.06 32.02 -1.44
N THR A 443 -25.62 30.80 -1.76
CA THR A 443 -24.29 30.54 -2.32
C THR A 443 -24.36 30.07 -3.78
N ASP A 444 -23.32 30.39 -4.56
CA ASP A 444 -23.23 29.92 -5.95
C ASP A 444 -23.24 28.39 -6.05
N LEU A 445 -22.56 27.71 -5.12
CA LEU A 445 -22.56 26.25 -5.04
C LEU A 445 -23.96 25.69 -4.79
N TYR A 446 -24.75 26.30 -3.90
CA TYR A 446 -26.13 25.87 -3.66
C TYR A 446 -26.97 25.93 -4.95
N ASN A 447 -26.94 27.06 -5.66
CA ASN A 447 -27.68 27.23 -6.92
C ASN A 447 -27.26 26.18 -7.97
N SER A 448 -25.97 25.85 -8.00
CA SER A 448 -25.40 24.86 -8.89
C SER A 448 -25.90 23.43 -8.57
N ILE A 449 -25.92 23.06 -7.28
CA ILE A 449 -26.45 21.77 -6.80
C ILE A 449 -27.97 21.67 -7.04
N GLU A 450 -28.71 22.76 -6.83
CA GLU A 450 -30.15 22.80 -7.05
C GLU A 450 -30.51 22.60 -8.54
N THR A 451 -29.69 23.13 -9.44
CA THR A 451 -30.02 23.19 -10.87
C THR A 451 -29.53 21.99 -11.67
N PHE A 452 -28.36 21.42 -11.34
CA PHE A 452 -27.69 20.42 -12.19
C PHE A 452 -27.78 19.00 -11.61
N PRO A 453 -28.29 18.02 -12.40
CA PRO A 453 -28.53 16.65 -11.94
C PRO A 453 -27.28 15.77 -11.87
N THR A 454 -26.17 16.20 -12.46
CA THR A 454 -24.91 15.45 -12.57
C THR A 454 -23.82 16.09 -11.72
N GLY A 455 -22.82 15.29 -11.33
CA GLY A 455 -21.72 15.80 -10.53
C GLY A 455 -20.92 14.72 -9.81
N GLY A 456 -20.14 15.15 -8.81
CA GLY A 456 -19.35 14.26 -7.99
C GLY A 456 -18.71 14.98 -6.82
N ILE A 457 -18.26 14.22 -5.82
CA ILE A 457 -17.57 14.71 -4.64
C ILE A 457 -16.33 13.84 -4.40
N ALA A 458 -15.21 14.49 -4.11
CA ALA A 458 -14.01 13.84 -3.62
C ALA A 458 -13.51 14.56 -2.36
N ILE A 459 -12.96 13.79 -1.42
CA ILE A 459 -12.54 14.29 -0.11
C ILE A 459 -11.15 13.74 0.20
N SER A 460 -10.26 14.61 0.67
CA SER A 460 -8.91 14.22 1.09
C SER A 460 -8.95 13.40 2.37
N TYR A 461 -7.84 12.75 2.67
CA TYR A 461 -7.65 11.88 3.81
C TYR A 461 -8.13 12.47 5.14
N ASN A 462 -7.67 13.68 5.45
CA ASN A 462 -7.98 14.39 6.68
C ASN A 462 -9.30 15.18 6.56
N GLY A 463 -9.97 15.14 5.41
CA GLY A 463 -11.17 15.89 5.10
C GLY A 463 -10.95 17.37 4.79
N GLN A 464 -9.70 17.86 4.85
CA GLN A 464 -9.38 19.28 4.69
C GLN A 464 -9.69 19.78 3.29
N TYR A 465 -9.20 19.06 2.27
CA TYR A 465 -9.45 19.37 0.88
C TYR A 465 -10.67 18.58 0.40
N GLN A 466 -11.60 19.27 -0.24
CA GLN A 466 -12.79 18.67 -0.82
C GLN A 466 -13.07 19.35 -2.15
N THR A 467 -13.53 18.58 -3.13
CA THR A 467 -13.83 19.09 -4.46
C THR A 467 -15.15 18.53 -4.92
N ILE A 468 -16.06 19.44 -5.27
CA ILE A 468 -17.36 19.12 -5.88
C ILE A 468 -17.30 19.55 -7.34
N VAL A 469 -17.74 18.66 -8.22
CA VAL A 469 -17.99 18.99 -9.63
C VAL A 469 -19.49 18.88 -9.86
N VAL A 470 -20.10 19.90 -10.45
CA VAL A 470 -21.54 19.97 -10.78
C VAL A 470 -21.71 20.73 -12.10
N GLU A 471 -22.15 21.99 -12.10
CA GLU A 471 -21.98 22.92 -13.25
C GLU A 471 -20.52 23.36 -13.39
N ASN A 472 -19.88 23.65 -12.26
CA ASN A 472 -18.53 24.15 -12.14
C ASN A 472 -17.74 23.25 -11.17
N ILE A 473 -16.44 23.48 -11.08
CA ILE A 473 -15.61 22.89 -10.04
C ILE A 473 -15.57 23.84 -8.84
N TYR A 474 -15.93 23.32 -7.67
CA TYR A 474 -15.87 24.02 -6.38
C TYR A 474 -14.90 23.32 -5.45
N ILE A 475 -14.01 24.08 -4.82
CA ILE A 475 -13.02 23.56 -3.87
C ILE A 475 -13.24 24.11 -2.47
N SER A 476 -12.91 23.30 -1.48
CA SER A 476 -12.82 23.67 -0.07
C SER A 476 -11.44 23.24 0.43
N SER A 477 -10.79 24.08 1.25
CA SER A 477 -9.55 23.75 1.95
C SER A 477 -9.70 23.81 3.48
N ASP A 478 -10.94 23.85 3.98
CA ASP A 478 -11.28 24.07 5.38
C ASP A 478 -12.37 23.13 5.92
N PHE A 479 -12.34 21.87 5.44
CA PHE A 479 -13.26 20.81 5.88
C PHE A 479 -14.72 21.05 5.46
N GLY A 480 -14.91 21.57 4.25
CA GLY A 480 -16.23 21.79 3.63
C GLY A 480 -17.00 22.95 4.25
N ARG A 481 -16.33 23.88 4.94
CA ARG A 481 -16.98 25.03 5.59
C ARG A 481 -17.20 26.16 4.61
N ASN A 482 -16.22 26.44 3.77
CA ASN A 482 -16.31 27.44 2.70
C ASN A 482 -15.94 26.82 1.36
N TRP A 483 -16.62 27.26 0.30
CA TRP A 483 -16.43 26.74 -1.06
C TRP A 483 -16.07 27.88 -2.02
N THR A 484 -15.10 27.62 -2.90
CA THR A 484 -14.64 28.57 -3.92
C THR A 484 -14.87 27.98 -5.30
N ASN A 485 -15.58 28.71 -6.17
CA ASN A 485 -15.70 28.37 -7.58
C ASN A 485 -14.40 28.72 -8.31
N VAL A 486 -13.76 27.73 -8.97
CA VAL A 486 -12.48 27.93 -9.67
C VAL A 486 -12.62 28.25 -11.17
N ASN A 487 -13.85 28.40 -11.68
CA ASN A 487 -14.11 28.65 -13.09
C ASN A 487 -13.39 29.91 -13.60
N GLY A 488 -13.36 31.00 -12.83
CA GLY A 488 -12.72 32.26 -13.26
C GLY A 488 -11.22 32.16 -13.61
N VAL A 489 -10.54 31.09 -13.20
CA VAL A 489 -9.12 30.82 -13.54
C VAL A 489 -8.99 29.80 -14.68
N ASN A 490 -9.94 28.87 -14.80
CA ASN A 490 -9.84 27.69 -15.66
C ASN A 490 -10.71 27.76 -16.92
N ASN A 491 -11.66 28.70 -16.97
CA ASN A 491 -12.56 28.94 -18.11
C ASN A 491 -13.37 27.70 -18.53
N PHE A 492 -14.02 27.10 -17.55
CA PHE A 492 -14.98 26.01 -17.67
C PHE A 492 -16.39 26.56 -17.89
N ASP A 493 -16.72 26.89 -19.13
CA ASP A 493 -18.09 27.28 -19.46
C ASP A 493 -18.93 26.02 -19.76
N GLU A 494 -20.00 25.83 -18.97
CA GLU A 494 -21.11 24.89 -19.19
C GLU A 494 -20.69 23.43 -19.47
N ARG A 495 -19.82 22.86 -18.62
CA ARG A 495 -19.38 21.46 -18.74
C ARG A 495 -20.33 20.49 -18.05
N ASN A 496 -20.46 19.29 -18.61
CA ASN A 496 -21.31 18.23 -18.06
C ASN A 496 -20.51 17.29 -17.14
N TRP A 497 -20.10 17.81 -15.98
CA TRP A 497 -19.28 17.05 -15.04
C TRP A 497 -20.00 15.79 -14.53
N GLU A 498 -19.31 14.65 -14.61
CA GLU A 498 -19.86 13.34 -14.22
C GLU A 498 -19.21 12.79 -12.95
N GLY A 499 -17.99 13.22 -12.62
CA GLY A 499 -17.30 12.69 -11.45
C GLY A 499 -15.95 13.34 -11.19
N VAL A 500 -15.49 13.16 -9.95
CA VAL A 500 -14.17 13.60 -9.51
C VAL A 500 -13.61 12.61 -8.49
N ALA A 501 -12.31 12.40 -8.52
CA ALA A 501 -11.56 11.66 -7.51
C ALA A 501 -10.25 12.38 -7.19
N MET A 502 -9.69 12.15 -6.00
CA MET A 502 -8.46 12.80 -5.55
C MET A 502 -7.52 11.88 -4.80
N SER A 503 -6.24 12.27 -4.75
CA SER A 503 -5.23 11.71 -3.85
C SER A 503 -5.60 11.96 -2.39
N SER A 504 -5.04 11.17 -1.47
CA SER A 504 -5.30 11.32 -0.04
C SER A 504 -4.81 12.65 0.52
N ASP A 505 -3.73 13.23 0.00
CA ASP A 505 -3.31 14.58 0.36
C ASP A 505 -4.14 15.68 -0.31
N GLY A 506 -5.00 15.33 -1.27
CA GLY A 506 -5.82 16.24 -2.06
C GLY A 506 -5.09 16.97 -3.19
N MET A 507 -3.77 16.77 -3.36
CA MET A 507 -2.95 17.51 -4.33
C MET A 507 -3.30 17.14 -5.78
N TYR A 508 -3.38 15.85 -6.08
CA TYR A 508 -3.72 15.33 -7.39
C TYR A 508 -5.21 15.04 -7.47
N GLN A 509 -5.88 15.59 -8.46
CA GLN A 509 -7.32 15.42 -8.64
C GLN A 509 -7.62 15.18 -10.12
N THR A 510 -8.60 14.33 -10.39
CA THR A 510 -9.03 13.98 -11.74
C THR A 510 -10.54 14.15 -11.82
N ALA A 511 -11.00 15.02 -12.72
CA ALA A 511 -12.41 15.28 -12.98
C ALA A 511 -12.75 14.83 -14.41
N ILE A 512 -13.95 14.30 -14.60
CA ILE A 512 -14.40 13.76 -15.88
C ILE A 512 -15.72 14.39 -16.32
N GLU A 513 -15.87 14.54 -17.62
CA GLU A 513 -17.07 15.09 -18.27
C GLU A 513 -17.77 14.02 -19.12
N ASN A 514 -19.10 13.96 -19.03
CA ASN A 514 -19.90 13.11 -19.88
C ASN A 514 -20.12 13.79 -21.24
N GLY A 515 -19.47 13.25 -22.27
CA GLY A 515 -19.44 13.80 -23.63
C GLY A 515 -18.29 14.79 -23.88
N GLY A 516 -17.23 14.74 -23.06
CA GLY A 516 -16.13 15.72 -23.08
C GLY A 516 -14.77 15.13 -22.68
N GLU A 517 -13.97 15.90 -21.94
CA GLU A 517 -12.58 15.55 -21.61
C GLU A 517 -12.34 15.16 -20.15
N VAL A 518 -11.17 14.55 -19.92
CA VAL A 518 -10.61 14.34 -18.56
C VAL A 518 -9.76 15.55 -18.18
N HIS A 519 -9.94 16.07 -16.97
CA HIS A 519 -9.21 17.20 -16.42
C HIS A 519 -8.36 16.78 -15.20
N ILE A 520 -7.14 17.30 -15.12
CA ILE A 520 -6.17 16.99 -14.06
C ILE A 520 -5.77 18.26 -13.32
N SER A 521 -5.83 18.20 -11.99
CA SER A 521 -5.22 19.17 -11.08
C SER A 521 -4.01 18.55 -10.39
N THR A 522 -2.97 19.37 -10.18
CA THR A 522 -1.76 19.00 -9.42
C THR A 522 -1.47 19.96 -8.27
N ASP A 523 -2.42 20.83 -7.92
CA ASP A 523 -2.25 21.93 -6.97
C ASP A 523 -3.43 22.10 -6.02
N TYR A 524 -4.04 21.00 -5.59
CA TYR A 524 -5.19 20.99 -4.67
C TYR A 524 -6.51 21.53 -5.29
N GLY A 525 -6.63 21.47 -6.61
CA GLY A 525 -7.86 21.82 -7.35
C GLY A 525 -7.94 23.30 -7.72
N ASN A 526 -6.85 24.06 -7.55
CA ASN A 526 -6.82 25.49 -7.90
C ASN A 526 -6.74 25.67 -9.43
N THR A 527 -5.93 24.86 -10.10
CA THR A 527 -5.80 24.86 -11.56
C THR A 527 -5.97 23.48 -12.15
N TRP A 528 -6.54 23.42 -13.35
CA TRP A 528 -6.93 22.20 -14.01
C TRP A 528 -6.57 22.26 -15.49
N LEU A 529 -5.98 21.18 -16.00
CA LEU A 529 -5.62 21.02 -17.40
C LEU A 529 -6.32 19.80 -17.99
N PHE A 530 -6.93 19.96 -19.16
CA PHE A 530 -7.48 18.81 -19.87
C PHE A 530 -6.37 17.90 -20.43
N VAL A 531 -6.66 16.61 -20.56
CA VAL A 531 -5.76 15.62 -21.13
C VAL A 531 -5.79 15.71 -22.66
N ASP A 532 -4.78 16.34 -23.24
CA ASP A 532 -4.59 16.45 -24.70
C ASP A 532 -4.05 15.15 -25.31
N ASP A 533 -4.87 14.11 -25.30
CA ASP A 533 -4.62 12.82 -25.93
C ASP A 533 -5.85 12.44 -26.78
N PRO A 534 -5.70 12.17 -28.10
CA PRO A 534 -6.82 11.79 -28.96
C PRO A 534 -7.62 10.57 -28.49
N ARG A 535 -7.05 9.75 -27.61
CA ARG A 535 -7.71 8.59 -27.01
C ARG A 535 -8.57 8.96 -25.81
N MET A 536 -8.49 10.18 -25.32
CA MET A 536 -9.10 10.66 -24.07
C MET A 536 -10.05 11.86 -24.26
N ILE A 537 -10.24 12.32 -25.50
CA ILE A 537 -11.11 13.46 -25.83
C ILE A 537 -12.45 12.99 -26.41
N ASP A 538 -13.49 13.82 -26.26
CA ASP A 538 -14.84 13.62 -26.79
C ASP A 538 -15.45 12.25 -26.45
N LYS A 539 -15.41 11.89 -25.16
CA LYS A 539 -15.90 10.59 -24.66
C LYS A 539 -16.98 10.76 -23.60
N ASP A 540 -17.89 9.81 -23.58
CA ASP A 540 -18.90 9.67 -22.54
C ASP A 540 -18.24 9.05 -21.30
N TRP A 541 -17.48 9.83 -20.53
CA TRP A 541 -16.87 9.32 -19.30
C TRP A 541 -17.95 9.00 -18.26
N ALA A 542 -17.82 7.85 -17.58
CA ALA A 542 -18.82 7.33 -16.65
C ALA A 542 -18.37 7.35 -15.19
N ALA A 543 -17.09 7.07 -14.93
CA ALA A 543 -16.59 6.99 -13.56
C ALA A 543 -15.08 7.20 -13.50
N VAL A 544 -14.59 7.69 -12.37
CA VAL A 544 -13.17 7.97 -12.11
C VAL A 544 -12.76 7.51 -10.72
N ALA A 545 -11.55 6.97 -10.61
CA ALA A 545 -10.92 6.65 -9.32
C ALA A 545 -9.43 6.97 -9.34
N VAL A 546 -8.91 7.43 -8.20
CA VAL A 546 -7.52 7.87 -8.01
C VAL A 546 -6.94 7.20 -6.76
N SER A 547 -5.70 6.72 -6.84
CA SER A 547 -4.99 6.14 -5.70
C SER A 547 -4.64 7.19 -4.65
N ALA A 548 -4.27 6.75 -3.44
CA ALA A 548 -3.85 7.66 -2.36
C ALA A 548 -2.72 8.59 -2.80
N THR A 549 -1.75 8.07 -3.56
CA THR A 549 -0.63 8.87 -4.07
C THR A 549 -1.00 9.82 -5.21
N GLY A 550 -2.16 9.67 -5.85
CA GLY A 550 -2.51 10.40 -7.08
C GLY A 550 -1.87 9.86 -8.36
N GLN A 551 -0.90 8.96 -8.23
CA GLN A 551 -0.12 8.43 -9.36
C GLN A 551 -0.96 7.57 -10.28
N TYR A 552 -1.80 6.71 -9.70
CA TYR A 552 -2.63 5.79 -10.44
C TYR A 552 -4.02 6.35 -10.53
N GLN A 553 -4.50 6.44 -11.77
CA GLN A 553 -5.79 7.02 -12.07
C GLN A 553 -6.46 6.10 -13.08
N THR A 554 -7.74 5.83 -12.88
CA THR A 554 -8.54 5.00 -13.78
C THR A 554 -9.82 5.75 -14.12
N VAL A 555 -10.14 5.82 -15.41
CA VAL A 555 -11.41 6.35 -15.89
C VAL A 555 -12.11 5.31 -16.76
N LEU A 556 -13.43 5.29 -16.69
CA LEU A 556 -14.29 4.37 -17.43
C LEU A 556 -15.06 5.12 -18.51
N GLU A 557 -15.06 4.62 -19.75
CA GLU A 557 -15.84 5.17 -20.86
C GLU A 557 -17.16 4.41 -21.02
N GLN A 558 -18.27 5.11 -21.03
CA GLN A 558 -19.59 4.55 -21.23
C GLN A 558 -19.71 3.87 -22.60
N HIS A 559 -20.20 2.62 -22.62
CA HIS A 559 -20.17 1.74 -23.80
C HIS A 559 -18.77 1.47 -24.36
N GLY A 560 -17.71 1.73 -23.58
CA GLY A 560 -16.31 1.69 -24.02
C GLY A 560 -15.42 0.83 -23.12
N GLY A 561 -14.16 1.26 -22.99
CA GLY A 561 -13.10 0.55 -22.28
C GLY A 561 -12.73 1.15 -20.92
N ILE A 562 -11.71 0.58 -20.31
CA ILE A 562 -11.06 1.09 -19.09
C ILE A 562 -9.76 1.78 -19.51
N TYR A 563 -9.56 3.02 -19.07
CA TYR A 563 -8.35 3.80 -19.33
C TYR A 563 -7.63 4.05 -18.01
N SER A 564 -6.31 4.03 -18.06
CA SER A 564 -5.48 4.18 -16.87
C SER A 564 -4.24 5.01 -17.12
N SER A 565 -3.82 5.73 -16.08
CA SER A 565 -2.54 6.41 -15.96
C SER A 565 -1.80 5.88 -14.74
N ASN A 566 -0.48 5.80 -14.83
CA ASN A 566 0.43 5.47 -13.72
C ASN A 566 1.49 6.55 -13.50
N ASP A 567 1.23 7.76 -14.01
CA ASP A 567 2.14 8.90 -14.03
C ASP A 567 1.43 10.24 -13.73
N TYR A 568 0.44 10.19 -12.83
CA TYR A 568 -0.31 11.36 -12.36
C TYR A 568 -1.19 12.02 -13.43
N GLY A 569 -1.73 11.22 -14.35
CA GLY A 569 -2.63 11.68 -15.41
C GLY A 569 -1.91 12.29 -16.62
N LYS A 570 -0.57 12.17 -16.72
CA LYS A 570 0.21 12.72 -17.84
C LYS A 570 0.07 11.89 -19.11
N THR A 571 0.10 10.56 -18.98
CA THR A 571 -0.12 9.64 -20.09
C THR A 571 -1.16 8.59 -19.72
N TRP A 572 -1.94 8.20 -20.74
CA TRP A 572 -3.04 7.26 -20.58
C TRP A 572 -2.90 6.07 -21.52
N LYS A 573 -3.39 4.92 -21.05
CA LYS A 573 -3.44 3.66 -21.79
C LYS A 573 -4.81 3.02 -21.60
N ILE A 574 -5.36 2.48 -22.69
CA ILE A 574 -6.55 1.63 -22.64
C ILE A 574 -6.15 0.20 -22.25
N SER A 575 -6.99 -0.46 -21.45
CA SER A 575 -6.79 -1.87 -21.11
C SER A 575 -6.86 -2.74 -22.36
N PRO A 576 -5.91 -3.68 -22.58
CA PRO A 576 -5.90 -4.54 -23.76
C PRO A 576 -6.92 -5.70 -23.67
N GLU A 577 -7.52 -5.91 -22.50
CA GLU A 577 -8.36 -7.06 -22.22
C GLU A 577 -9.76 -6.94 -22.85
N SER A 578 -10.06 -7.81 -23.80
CA SER A 578 -11.37 -7.82 -24.49
C SER A 578 -12.57 -7.96 -23.54
N ILE A 579 -12.39 -8.58 -22.37
CA ILE A 579 -13.47 -8.77 -21.40
C ILE A 579 -13.97 -7.47 -20.77
N VAL A 580 -13.18 -6.40 -20.79
CA VAL A 580 -13.50 -5.06 -20.25
C VAL A 580 -13.69 -4.02 -21.36
N THR A 581 -13.91 -4.47 -22.60
CA THR A 581 -14.27 -3.59 -23.73
C THR A 581 -15.78 -3.61 -23.99
N ASN A 582 -16.31 -2.49 -24.50
CA ASN A 582 -17.73 -2.31 -24.85
C ASN A 582 -18.66 -2.66 -23.68
N ARG A 583 -18.44 -2.04 -22.52
CA ARG A 583 -19.24 -2.23 -21.30
C ARG A 583 -20.00 -0.96 -20.94
N ASN A 584 -21.14 -1.13 -20.29
CA ASN A 584 -21.91 -0.01 -19.73
C ASN A 584 -21.44 0.17 -18.29
N TRP A 585 -20.38 0.93 -18.11
CA TRP A 585 -19.75 1.11 -16.82
C TRP A 585 -20.60 1.99 -15.91
N GLN A 586 -20.64 1.65 -14.62
CA GLN A 586 -21.41 2.38 -13.61
C GLN A 586 -20.51 2.99 -12.54
N ALA A 587 -19.52 2.23 -12.06
CA ALA A 587 -18.64 2.70 -11.00
C ALA A 587 -17.26 2.03 -11.08
N ILE A 588 -16.26 2.74 -10.58
CA ILE A 588 -14.91 2.24 -10.36
C ILE A 588 -14.48 2.61 -8.94
N ALA A 589 -13.76 1.72 -8.28
CA ALA A 589 -13.02 2.04 -7.07
C ALA A 589 -11.62 1.43 -7.13
N ILE A 590 -10.64 2.11 -6.52
CA ILE A 590 -9.22 1.72 -6.49
C ILE A 590 -8.67 1.79 -5.07
N SER A 591 -7.96 0.74 -4.63
CA SER A 591 -7.29 0.74 -3.34
C SER A 591 -6.24 1.85 -3.26
N SER A 592 -5.94 2.32 -2.06
CA SER A 592 -5.01 3.43 -1.85
C SER A 592 -3.63 3.16 -2.46
N ASP A 593 -3.19 1.91 -2.41
CA ASP A 593 -1.93 1.42 -3.00
C ASP A 593 -2.05 1.00 -4.48
N ALA A 594 -3.21 1.20 -5.11
CA ALA A 594 -3.53 0.78 -6.47
C ALA A 594 -3.43 -0.72 -6.76
N MET A 595 -3.28 -1.55 -5.72
CA MET A 595 -3.10 -2.99 -5.86
C MET A 595 -4.39 -3.73 -6.21
N ILE A 596 -5.55 -3.14 -5.92
CA ILE A 596 -6.88 -3.69 -6.22
C ILE A 596 -7.73 -2.62 -6.89
N GLN A 597 -8.35 -2.98 -8.00
CA GLN A 597 -9.39 -2.19 -8.65
C GLN A 597 -10.66 -3.02 -8.77
N MET A 598 -11.80 -2.34 -8.69
CA MET A 598 -13.11 -2.92 -8.91
C MET A 598 -13.96 -2.03 -9.80
N ALA A 599 -14.38 -2.56 -10.94
CA ALA A 599 -15.26 -1.88 -11.88
C ALA A 599 -16.61 -2.62 -11.98
N LEU A 600 -17.71 -1.85 -12.00
CA LEU A 600 -19.08 -2.36 -12.07
C LEU A 600 -19.68 -2.06 -13.44
N ASP A 601 -20.24 -3.09 -14.09
CA ASP A 601 -21.04 -2.95 -15.31
C ASP A 601 -22.54 -3.01 -14.96
N ALA A 602 -23.34 -2.18 -15.63
CA ALA A 602 -24.78 -2.02 -15.41
C ALA A 602 -25.57 -3.35 -15.58
N HIS A 603 -25.03 -4.30 -16.33
CA HIS A 603 -25.61 -5.63 -16.53
C HIS A 603 -25.30 -6.61 -15.37
N GLY A 604 -24.74 -6.10 -14.27
CA GLY A 604 -24.56 -6.84 -13.01
C GLY A 604 -23.22 -7.56 -12.86
N THR A 605 -22.27 -7.34 -13.78
CA THR A 605 -20.95 -7.97 -13.70
C THR A 605 -19.97 -7.10 -12.91
N ILE A 606 -19.25 -7.71 -11.98
CA ILE A 606 -18.12 -7.10 -11.27
C ILE A 606 -16.83 -7.55 -11.93
N TYR A 607 -15.99 -6.60 -12.30
CA TYR A 607 -14.64 -6.83 -12.79
C TYR A 607 -13.64 -6.42 -11.72
N THR A 608 -12.61 -7.24 -11.52
CA THR A 608 -11.53 -6.95 -10.59
C THR A 608 -10.19 -7.01 -11.31
N SER A 609 -9.28 -6.12 -10.93
CA SER A 609 -7.89 -6.16 -11.34
C SER A 609 -7.03 -6.14 -10.08
N THR A 610 -6.06 -7.04 -10.02
CA THR A 610 -5.12 -7.10 -8.89
C THR A 610 -3.69 -7.08 -9.41
N LEU A 611 -2.87 -6.16 -8.88
CA LEU A 611 -1.43 -6.08 -9.21
C LEU A 611 -0.66 -7.26 -8.61
N LEU A 612 -1.10 -7.73 -7.44
CA LEU A 612 -0.76 -9.07 -6.97
C LEU A 612 -1.74 -10.03 -7.62
N LYS A 613 -1.27 -10.90 -8.50
CA LYS A 613 -1.97 -12.16 -8.70
C LYS A 613 -2.01 -12.82 -7.33
N SER A 614 -3.19 -12.97 -6.72
CA SER A 614 -3.25 -13.83 -5.55
C SER A 614 -2.99 -15.23 -6.07
N ASP A 615 -1.91 -15.86 -5.59
CA ASP A 615 -1.65 -17.29 -5.75
C ASP A 615 -2.69 -18.13 -4.98
N THR A 616 -3.93 -17.66 -4.88
CA THR A 616 -5.06 -18.42 -4.36
C THR A 616 -5.58 -19.30 -5.47
N PRO A 617 -5.44 -20.63 -5.37
CA PRO A 617 -5.83 -21.52 -6.44
C PRO A 617 -7.34 -21.42 -6.73
N THR A 618 -7.69 -21.29 -8.01
CA THR A 618 -9.08 -21.34 -8.50
C THR A 618 -9.70 -22.70 -8.19
N ARG A 619 -10.93 -22.69 -7.65
CA ARG A 619 -11.69 -23.90 -7.32
C ARG A 619 -13.00 -24.00 -8.11
N ASP A 620 -13.41 -25.22 -8.44
CA ASP A 620 -14.72 -25.50 -9.04
C ASP A 620 -15.86 -25.41 -8.01
N ALA A 621 -17.10 -25.52 -8.48
CA ALA A 621 -18.31 -25.47 -7.66
C ALA A 621 -18.41 -26.60 -6.61
N SER A 622 -17.49 -27.58 -6.65
CA SER A 622 -17.38 -28.68 -5.68
C SER A 622 -16.17 -28.51 -4.73
N GLY A 623 -15.44 -27.40 -4.84
CA GLY A 623 -14.28 -27.09 -4.00
C GLY A 623 -12.94 -27.65 -4.50
N ASN A 624 -12.87 -28.24 -5.71
CA ASN A 624 -11.64 -28.82 -6.26
C ASN A 624 -10.80 -27.80 -7.00
N LEU A 625 -9.47 -27.92 -6.97
CA LEU A 625 -8.54 -27.07 -7.72
C LEU A 625 -8.72 -27.21 -9.25
N ILE A 626 -8.77 -26.08 -9.97
CA ILE A 626 -8.79 -26.03 -11.44
C ILE A 626 -7.38 -25.67 -11.94
N LEU A 627 -6.78 -26.54 -12.76
CA LEU A 627 -5.51 -26.30 -13.46
C LEU A 627 -5.79 -25.89 -14.92
N ASP A 628 -4.96 -25.03 -15.51
CA ASP A 628 -5.06 -24.70 -16.93
C ASP A 628 -4.50 -25.82 -17.84
N SER A 629 -4.78 -25.75 -19.14
CA SER A 629 -4.40 -26.77 -20.13
C SER A 629 -2.88 -26.83 -20.44
N ASN A 630 -2.08 -25.96 -19.81
CA ASN A 630 -0.64 -25.86 -20.01
C ASN A 630 0.15 -26.14 -18.70
N GLY A 631 -0.54 -26.39 -17.58
CA GLY A 631 0.07 -26.80 -16.31
C GLY A 631 0.72 -25.67 -15.48
N ASN A 632 0.30 -24.40 -15.61
CA ASN A 632 0.76 -23.30 -14.74
C ASN A 632 -0.45 -22.62 -14.06
N GLU A 633 -0.51 -22.23 -12.77
CA GLU A 633 0.43 -22.21 -11.63
C GLU A 633 0.04 -23.19 -10.50
N PRO A 634 1.02 -23.68 -9.71
CA PRO A 634 0.81 -24.43 -8.47
C PRO A 634 1.11 -23.60 -7.20
N CYS A 635 0.27 -23.69 -6.16
CA CYS A 635 0.64 -23.44 -4.75
C CYS A 635 -0.31 -24.21 -3.81
N PHE A 636 0.22 -25.12 -2.98
CA PHE A 636 -0.50 -25.69 -1.83
C PHE A 636 0.19 -25.18 -0.57
N CYS A 637 -0.46 -24.28 0.16
CA CYS A 637 0.01 -23.78 1.46
C CYS A 637 -0.93 -24.30 2.56
N VAL A 638 -0.39 -25.03 3.53
CA VAL A 638 -1.09 -25.30 4.79
C VAL A 638 -0.54 -24.33 5.82
N TYR A 639 -1.42 -23.51 6.39
CA TYR A 639 -1.08 -22.54 7.43
C TYR A 639 -1.68 -23.04 8.75
N ASP A 640 -0.82 -23.34 9.74
CA ASP A 640 -1.24 -23.63 11.12
C ASP A 640 -0.50 -22.65 12.05
N GLN A 641 -1.27 -21.88 12.82
CA GLN A 641 -0.75 -20.89 13.76
C GLN A 641 -0.18 -21.50 15.05
N SER A 642 -0.22 -22.82 15.23
CA SER A 642 0.30 -23.51 16.41
C SER A 642 1.56 -24.32 16.12
N MET A 643 2.65 -24.09 16.85
CA MET A 643 3.89 -24.88 16.70
C MET A 643 3.64 -26.36 17.05
N GLY A 644 3.89 -27.27 16.10
CA GLY A 644 3.72 -28.73 16.26
C GLY A 644 4.43 -29.55 15.18
N VAL A 645 4.48 -30.88 15.36
CA VAL A 645 5.05 -31.83 14.38
C VAL A 645 3.96 -32.20 13.36
N ILE A 646 4.26 -31.97 12.08
CA ILE A 646 3.36 -32.27 10.96
C ILE A 646 3.90 -33.52 10.24
N ASP A 647 3.08 -34.57 10.19
CA ASP A 647 3.40 -35.79 9.46
C ASP A 647 2.71 -35.76 8.09
N VAL A 648 3.49 -35.95 7.01
CA VAL A 648 3.00 -35.91 5.63
C VAL A 648 3.26 -37.27 5.00
N SER A 649 2.18 -37.94 4.58
CA SER A 649 2.26 -39.22 3.87
C SER A 649 1.70 -39.10 2.46
N PHE A 650 2.45 -39.68 1.51
CA PHE A 650 2.03 -39.79 0.12
C PHE A 650 1.57 -41.21 -0.16
N VAL A 651 0.33 -41.34 -0.63
CA VAL A 651 -0.18 -42.61 -1.16
C VAL A 651 -0.40 -42.43 -2.66
N GLY A 652 0.42 -43.11 -3.44
CA GLY A 652 0.34 -43.12 -4.90
C GLY A 652 0.39 -44.56 -5.41
N VAL A 653 -0.21 -44.79 -6.58
CA VAL A 653 -0.26 -46.13 -7.22
C VAL A 653 1.10 -46.53 -7.85
N ARG A 654 2.09 -45.61 -7.85
CA ARG A 654 3.46 -45.78 -8.40
C ARG A 654 4.48 -44.92 -7.63
N PRO A 655 5.77 -45.31 -7.61
CA PRO A 655 6.82 -44.60 -6.87
C PRO A 655 7.08 -43.17 -7.41
N ILE A 656 7.37 -42.25 -6.47
CA ILE A 656 7.73 -40.85 -6.74
C ILE A 656 9.23 -40.80 -7.08
N SER A 657 9.60 -40.04 -8.12
CA SER A 657 10.99 -39.68 -8.38
C SER A 657 11.12 -38.16 -8.21
N ASN A 658 12.01 -37.75 -7.29
CA ASN A 658 12.36 -36.38 -6.95
C ASN A 658 11.21 -35.53 -6.38
N LEU A 659 11.08 -35.52 -5.05
CA LEU A 659 10.21 -34.61 -4.29
C LEU A 659 11.05 -33.44 -3.77
N TYR A 660 10.65 -32.21 -4.10
CA TYR A 660 11.34 -30.99 -3.65
C TYR A 660 10.45 -30.26 -2.64
N VAL A 661 10.93 -30.14 -1.39
CA VAL A 661 10.22 -29.47 -0.28
C VAL A 661 11.09 -28.35 0.28
N SER A 662 10.52 -27.16 0.49
CA SER A 662 11.16 -26.05 1.23
C SER A 662 10.31 -25.63 2.44
N SER A 663 10.97 -25.22 3.53
CA SER A 663 10.32 -24.68 4.74
C SER A 663 10.87 -23.29 5.08
N THR A 664 10.08 -22.48 5.79
CA THR A 664 10.35 -21.07 6.10
C THR A 664 11.06 -20.82 7.45
N SER A 665 11.39 -21.87 8.21
CA SER A 665 12.08 -21.76 9.51
C SER A 665 13.51 -22.32 9.41
N ALA A 666 14.50 -21.55 9.88
CA ALA A 666 15.91 -21.99 9.94
C ALA A 666 16.16 -23.17 10.91
N ALA A 667 15.14 -23.60 11.66
CA ALA A 667 15.20 -24.71 12.62
C ALA A 667 14.47 -25.98 12.14
N ALA A 668 13.95 -26.01 10.91
CA ALA A 668 13.28 -27.18 10.39
C ALA A 668 14.28 -28.32 10.09
N MET A 669 14.30 -29.35 10.94
CA MET A 669 15.02 -30.59 10.66
C MET A 669 14.12 -31.55 9.89
N VAL A 670 14.55 -31.91 8.70
CA VAL A 670 13.96 -32.97 7.88
C VAL A 670 14.60 -34.30 8.33
N SER A 671 14.00 -35.04 9.26
CA SER A 671 14.53 -36.34 9.73
C SER A 671 13.84 -37.54 9.06
N TRP A 672 14.62 -38.39 8.39
CA TRP A 672 14.23 -39.76 8.06
C TRP A 672 14.67 -40.69 9.20
N ASN A 673 13.83 -41.64 9.61
CA ASN A 673 14.28 -42.76 10.43
C ASN A 673 15.03 -43.76 9.55
N MET A 674 16.34 -43.57 9.33
CA MET A 674 17.34 -44.64 9.24
C MET A 674 18.76 -44.05 9.40
N ASP A 675 19.50 -44.59 10.37
CA ASP A 675 20.97 -44.68 10.44
C ASP A 675 21.79 -43.36 10.55
N THR A 676 22.68 -43.37 11.55
CA THR A 676 23.66 -42.35 11.92
C THR A 676 24.65 -41.98 10.81
N SER A 677 24.42 -40.88 10.11
CA SER A 677 25.51 -40.01 9.62
C SER A 677 24.98 -38.63 9.22
N GLY A 678 25.28 -37.62 10.05
CA GLY A 678 24.85 -36.24 9.83
C GLY A 678 25.49 -35.61 8.60
N ASN A 679 24.66 -35.00 7.76
CA ASN A 679 24.95 -33.81 6.93
C ASN A 679 23.64 -33.28 6.31
N SER A 680 23.46 -31.96 6.32
CA SER A 680 22.23 -31.26 5.90
C SER A 680 22.32 -30.72 4.46
N SER A 681 21.91 -31.57 3.51
CA SER A 681 21.28 -31.27 2.20
C SER A 681 21.27 -32.58 1.41
N PHE A 682 20.12 -33.09 0.94
CA PHE A 682 20.10 -34.36 0.20
C PHE A 682 19.16 -34.36 -1.00
N ILE A 683 19.67 -34.85 -2.15
CA ILE A 683 18.92 -35.22 -3.35
C ILE A 683 18.63 -36.72 -3.22
N ALA A 684 17.36 -37.13 -3.18
CA ALA A 684 16.99 -38.55 -3.18
C ALA A 684 16.66 -39.02 -4.61
N ASN A 685 17.59 -39.74 -5.25
CA ASN A 685 17.29 -40.55 -6.43
C ASN A 685 16.66 -41.88 -5.98
N LEU A 686 15.35 -42.02 -6.11
CA LEU A 686 14.64 -43.27 -5.83
C LEU A 686 14.56 -44.12 -7.11
N ASN A 687 15.30 -45.22 -7.12
CA ASN A 687 15.03 -46.37 -7.98
C ASN A 687 15.05 -47.63 -7.10
N PRO A 688 13.94 -48.37 -7.00
CA PRO A 688 14.10 -49.82 -6.86
C PRO A 688 13.07 -50.65 -7.64
N PRO A 689 13.45 -51.87 -8.07
CA PRO A 689 12.49 -52.86 -8.54
C PRO A 689 11.73 -53.45 -7.35
N ASN A 690 10.41 -53.58 -7.54
CA ASN A 690 9.44 -54.38 -6.76
C ASN A 690 8.87 -53.81 -5.45
N LEU A 691 7.57 -53.50 -5.57
CA LEU A 691 6.44 -53.74 -4.64
C LEU A 691 6.38 -53.00 -3.30
N ASP A 692 5.28 -52.23 -3.18
CA ASP A 692 4.55 -51.77 -2.00
C ASP A 692 5.37 -51.16 -0.87
N ASN A 693 5.60 -49.83 -0.88
CA ASN A 693 5.84 -49.09 0.36
C ASN A 693 5.46 -47.60 0.27
N ILE A 694 4.63 -47.19 1.22
CA ILE A 694 4.32 -45.81 1.58
C ILE A 694 5.61 -45.13 2.06
N SER A 695 5.93 -43.94 1.55
CA SER A 695 7.03 -43.12 2.07
C SER A 695 6.45 -42.02 2.96
N ASN A 696 6.55 -42.20 4.28
CA ASN A 696 6.18 -41.17 5.26
C ASN A 696 7.37 -40.26 5.50
N PHE A 697 7.15 -38.95 5.52
CA PHE A 697 8.17 -37.98 5.89
C PHE A 697 7.64 -37.04 6.98
N ASN A 698 8.47 -36.81 8.02
CA ASN A 698 8.11 -35.98 9.17
C ASN A 698 8.75 -34.59 9.06
N ILE A 699 7.95 -33.53 9.06
CA ILE A 699 8.43 -32.15 9.14
C ILE A 699 8.28 -31.67 10.59
N ILE A 700 9.41 -31.45 11.25
CA ILE A 700 9.48 -31.04 12.65
C ILE A 700 9.71 -29.52 12.69
N ASN A 701 8.84 -28.78 13.40
CA ASN A 701 8.94 -27.33 13.65
C ASN A 701 8.92 -26.43 12.39
N ALA A 702 7.93 -26.62 11.51
CA ALA A 702 7.67 -25.71 10.40
C ALA A 702 6.26 -25.10 10.52
N SER A 703 6.16 -23.78 10.36
CA SER A 703 4.89 -23.04 10.26
C SER A 703 4.25 -23.13 8.86
N SER A 704 5.02 -23.58 7.86
CA SER A 704 4.55 -23.86 6.50
C SER A 704 5.58 -24.73 5.74
N PHE A 705 5.13 -25.46 4.71
CA PHE A 705 6.01 -26.11 3.73
C PHE A 705 5.46 -25.96 2.30
N THR A 706 6.33 -26.04 1.30
CA THR A 706 5.99 -25.92 -0.13
C THR A 706 6.49 -27.13 -0.91
N ILE A 707 5.64 -27.72 -1.77
CA ILE A 707 6.06 -28.77 -2.73
C ILE A 707 6.30 -28.10 -4.09
N MET A 708 7.56 -28.09 -4.54
CA MET A 708 7.95 -27.28 -5.70
C MET A 708 7.81 -28.01 -7.05
N LYS A 709 7.79 -29.35 -7.07
CA LYS A 709 7.70 -30.12 -8.32
C LYS A 709 7.30 -31.58 -8.10
N LEU A 710 6.41 -32.08 -8.94
CA LEU A 710 6.15 -33.52 -9.14
C LEU A 710 6.41 -33.83 -10.61
N THR A 711 7.26 -34.82 -10.89
CA THR A 711 7.80 -35.04 -12.24
C THR A 711 6.95 -35.95 -13.12
N ARG A 712 5.79 -36.45 -12.65
CA ARG A 712 4.96 -37.42 -13.40
C ARG A 712 3.45 -37.25 -13.23
N ALA A 713 2.74 -37.51 -14.33
CA ALA A 713 1.28 -37.49 -14.39
C ALA A 713 0.67 -38.75 -13.74
N THR A 714 0.14 -38.64 -12.52
CA THR A 714 -0.65 -39.67 -11.83
C THR A 714 -1.52 -39.04 -10.72
N THR A 715 -2.40 -39.83 -10.11
CA THR A 715 -3.21 -39.41 -8.96
C THR A 715 -2.41 -39.61 -7.68
N TYR A 716 -2.28 -38.55 -6.91
CA TYR A 716 -1.64 -38.58 -5.59
C TYR A 716 -2.68 -38.22 -4.54
N THR A 717 -2.69 -38.98 -3.44
CA THR A 717 -3.43 -38.62 -2.23
C THR A 717 -2.42 -38.24 -1.16
N ILE A 718 -2.53 -37.01 -0.67
CA ILE A 718 -1.72 -36.50 0.44
C ILE A 718 -2.58 -36.55 1.70
N TYR A 719 -2.03 -37.18 2.74
CA TYR A 719 -2.56 -37.10 4.09
C TYR A 719 -1.64 -36.24 4.94
N VAL A 720 -2.18 -35.16 5.48
CA VAL A 720 -1.50 -34.32 6.47
C VAL A 720 -2.16 -34.60 7.81
N SER A 721 -1.39 -35.09 8.77
CA SER A 721 -1.90 -35.40 10.11
C SER A 721 -1.03 -34.78 11.19
N ARG A 722 -1.66 -34.31 12.26
CA ARG A 722 -0.94 -33.77 13.41
C ARG A 722 -0.63 -34.89 14.38
N LYS A 723 0.66 -35.11 14.65
CA LYS A 723 1.10 -36.07 15.67
C LYS A 723 1.06 -35.43 17.05
N GLN A 724 0.15 -35.89 17.90
CA GLN A 724 0.09 -35.60 19.32
C GLN A 724 0.59 -36.80 20.13
N THR A 725 0.90 -36.60 21.40
CA THR A 725 1.26 -37.68 22.32
C THR A 725 0.25 -37.72 23.45
N ASP A 726 -0.35 -38.89 23.72
CA ASP A 726 -1.24 -39.05 24.87
C ASP A 726 -0.47 -38.97 26.19
N SER A 727 -1.22 -38.93 27.30
CA SER A 727 -0.68 -38.93 28.66
C SER A 727 0.12 -40.20 29.02
N SER A 728 0.12 -41.22 28.16
CA SER A 728 0.89 -42.46 28.28
C SER A 728 2.10 -42.51 27.35
N GLY A 729 2.37 -41.45 26.58
CA GLY A 729 3.49 -41.37 25.64
C GLY A 729 3.25 -42.05 24.28
N ASN A 730 2.02 -42.47 23.97
CA ASN A 730 1.69 -43.03 22.65
C ASN A 730 1.33 -41.91 21.66
N ALA A 731 1.69 -42.10 20.40
CA ALA A 731 1.32 -41.17 19.35
C ALA A 731 -0.18 -41.27 19.02
N ILE A 732 -0.89 -40.14 19.11
CA ILE A 732 -2.27 -39.97 18.63
C ILE A 732 -2.25 -39.01 17.45
N TYR A 733 -3.02 -39.29 16.40
CA TYR A 733 -3.15 -38.39 15.25
C TYR A 733 -4.51 -37.69 15.30
N SER A 734 -4.53 -36.36 15.18
CA SER A 734 -5.76 -35.56 15.10
C SER A 734 -6.01 -35.09 13.65
N ASP A 735 -7.30 -34.78 13.35
CA ASP A 735 -7.94 -34.49 12.06
C ASP A 735 -7.00 -34.41 10.84
N ALA A 736 -7.15 -35.38 9.94
CA ALA A 736 -6.39 -35.44 8.71
C ALA A 736 -7.02 -34.55 7.64
N ALA A 737 -6.26 -33.56 7.15
CA ALA A 737 -6.60 -32.91 5.89
C ALA A 737 -6.20 -33.87 4.75
N MET A 738 -7.20 -34.30 3.96
CA MET A 738 -7.01 -35.18 2.80
C MET A 738 -7.17 -34.35 1.53
N ALA A 739 -6.14 -34.36 0.68
CA ALA A 739 -6.19 -33.76 -0.64
C ALA A 739 -5.83 -34.81 -1.69
N THR A 740 -6.75 -35.07 -2.62
CA THR A 740 -6.52 -35.95 -3.77
C THR A 740 -6.46 -35.09 -5.01
N PHE A 741 -5.40 -35.22 -5.81
CA PHE A 741 -5.29 -34.53 -7.08
C PHE A 741 -4.83 -35.47 -8.19
N THR A 742 -5.37 -35.26 -9.37
CA THR A 742 -5.04 -36.00 -10.60
C THR A 742 -4.39 -35.01 -11.56
N THR A 743 -3.14 -35.29 -11.93
CA THR A 743 -2.43 -34.50 -12.93
C THR A 743 -2.85 -35.01 -14.32
N LEU A 744 -3.41 -34.12 -15.16
CA LEU A 744 -3.77 -34.41 -16.56
C LEU A 744 -2.64 -33.90 -17.47
N MET A 745 -2.40 -34.60 -18.58
CA MET A 745 -1.38 -34.22 -19.58
C MET A 745 -1.70 -32.90 -20.27
#